data_AF-A0A226EPB6-F1
#
_entry.id   AF-A0A226EPB6-F1
#
_cell.length_a   1.000
_cell.length_b   1.000
_cell.length_c   1.000
_cell.angle_alpha   90.00
_cell.angle_beta   90.00
_cell.angle_gamma   90.00
#
_symmetry.space_group_name_H-M   'P 1'
#
loop_
_entity.id
_entity.type
_entity.pdbx_description
1 polymer ?
#
loop_
_entity_poly.entity_id
_entity_poly.type
_entity_poly.pdbx_seq_one_letter_code
_entity_poly.pdbx_strand_id
1 'polypeptide(L)'
;MVLLRLKSQHSALYFIIYRFIMIKKHRILSILRGWRLDLIAFASVSTSIFLFIHTQTLHAKINAIQESNNKLSLKEDSDLHAEESVQQIQFTLPDQQYSPTLLNNTRHAQKSTLFFNRVPKVGSQTLMDLISKLAVRNGFEFHRDGTQKSRLTTMIDMFTPPSAYVKHTCFSNFTRHGYPMPIYMNIVRDPIERVISWFYYIRAPWYIIERKQAFPELPLPHPKWLKKDFDSCVLEGDRECQFLQGEYHDGVGDHRRQAMFFCGHEEECVSFNSNYALQKAKSNVEQHYAVVGVLEELELSLQVLEKYVPLFFNGALDVYRAHATPHINRNIYKPPVSPEVKRLLRQNFTREIEFYEFCKQRLHAHNMRILNPLTLISNSSNKILLSKFTQCALFEQWHHNRVLSTDAAPPQKTAEFYDIVIAGGGLVGTILAVALGQLSRLSNKKILMLESADKFWTKGPESIKTSDDDPDFSNRVVALSPGSKKFLAKLGIWEEVWRSRPVSCLQVWDALSDAHISFNNSDYQQPVAHIVENAVLAHAVSKFLNDVSNVTVAFGSSLKSCVIPSESKLGEKAYISLKDERMIATDLLIGADGFNSRVRTTMGSPYLGFNYDRMAVVATLKLNEPTDNRAAWQRFVPTGGPIALLPLSPQFSSLVWSTTPEYAKKLLNMTVEEFVDAVNSAFWQEYSQSPLVKKSCEILSTFNLRNSGPKIYPPSIMDVVEKSRAAFPLGFGHSSFYVSRRTALIGDAAHRLHPLAGQGLNLGIGDAETLQRVLDDVVGIGGDIGSLDNLKEYETERQRHNLAIQGGVDFLHRLYNYEFAPVVALRTIGLSVFNSSETLKRAIMSQASA
;
A
#
# COMPACT_ATOMS: atom_id res chain seq x y z
N MET A 1 15.91 76.55 26.61
CA MET A 1 14.90 75.94 25.72
C MET A 1 15.54 75.19 24.53
N VAL A 2 16.59 74.39 24.77
CA VAL A 2 17.25 73.54 23.73
C VAL A 2 17.49 72.10 24.23
N LEU A 3 17.33 71.84 25.53
CA LEU A 3 17.50 70.50 26.15
C LEU A 3 16.29 69.57 26.06
N LEU A 4 15.19 69.98 25.41
CA LEU A 4 13.96 69.18 25.27
C LEU A 4 13.67 68.70 23.83
N ARG A 5 14.56 68.94 22.87
CA ARG A 5 14.39 68.47 21.47
C ARG A 5 15.31 67.33 21.01
N LEU A 6 16.20 66.83 21.87
CA LEU A 6 17.12 65.73 21.50
C LEU A 6 16.73 64.34 22.04
N LYS A 7 15.63 64.22 22.79
CA LYS A 7 15.18 62.91 23.35
C LYS A 7 14.14 62.16 22.52
N SER A 8 13.73 62.69 21.35
CA SER A 8 12.63 62.13 20.54
C SER A 8 13.07 61.38 19.27
N GLN A 9 14.36 61.40 18.88
CA GLN A 9 14.81 60.71 17.66
C GLN A 9 15.54 59.38 17.90
N HIS A 10 15.93 59.07 19.14
CA HIS A 10 16.61 57.81 19.44
C HIS A 10 15.68 56.65 19.83
N SER A 11 14.41 56.89 20.17
CA SER A 11 13.46 55.83 20.55
C SER A 11 12.88 55.08 19.34
N ALA A 12 12.61 55.76 18.23
CA ALA A 12 12.11 55.12 17.01
C ALA A 12 13.17 54.24 16.33
N LEU A 13 14.43 54.67 16.32
CA LEU A 13 15.54 53.90 15.76
C LEU A 13 15.86 52.67 16.65
N TYR A 14 15.77 52.81 17.98
CA TYR A 14 15.93 51.67 18.89
C TYR A 14 14.80 50.65 18.72
N PHE A 15 13.55 51.08 18.52
CA PHE A 15 12.42 50.17 18.33
C PHE A 15 12.47 49.43 16.99
N ILE A 16 12.92 50.11 15.92
CA ILE A 16 13.12 49.49 14.59
C ILE A 16 14.30 48.52 14.63
N ILE A 17 15.43 48.89 15.24
CA ILE A 17 16.59 48.01 15.40
C ILE A 17 16.23 46.80 16.29
N TYR A 18 15.46 46.98 17.37
CA TYR A 18 15.03 45.89 18.24
C TYR A 18 14.04 44.95 17.53
N ARG A 19 13.11 45.47 16.71
CA ARG A 19 12.24 44.64 15.84
C ARG A 19 13.04 43.92 14.76
N PHE A 20 14.03 44.57 14.15
CA PHE A 20 14.88 43.94 13.13
C PHE A 20 15.79 42.86 13.72
N ILE A 21 16.31 43.06 14.93
CA ILE A 21 17.08 42.08 15.70
C ILE A 21 16.18 40.94 16.18
N MET A 22 14.94 41.19 16.64
CA MET A 22 13.99 40.13 17.02
C MET A 22 13.51 39.30 15.82
N ILE A 23 13.23 39.94 14.67
CA ILE A 23 12.84 39.26 13.42
C ILE A 23 14.01 38.45 12.85
N LYS A 24 15.25 38.97 12.89
CA LYS A 24 16.45 38.20 12.52
C LYS A 24 16.76 37.10 13.54
N LYS A 25 16.58 37.32 14.84
CA LYS A 25 16.84 36.31 15.88
C LYS A 25 15.82 35.17 15.81
N HIS A 26 14.55 35.43 15.48
CA HIS A 26 13.54 34.39 15.23
C HIS A 26 13.79 33.62 13.92
N ARG A 27 14.20 34.30 12.84
CA ARG A 27 14.62 33.64 11.59
C ARG A 27 15.88 32.81 11.79
N ILE A 28 16.91 33.34 12.45
CA ILE A 28 18.19 32.66 12.73
C ILE A 28 18.01 31.52 13.74
N LEU A 29 17.11 31.63 14.74
CA LEU A 29 16.76 30.52 15.63
C LEU A 29 15.89 29.45 14.96
N SER A 30 15.03 29.81 14.00
CA SER A 30 14.29 28.83 13.17
C SER A 30 15.21 28.10 12.18
N ILE A 31 16.18 28.83 11.62
CA ILE A 31 17.22 28.30 10.75
C ILE A 31 18.12 27.37 11.58
N LEU A 32 18.66 27.81 12.72
CA LEU A 32 19.50 27.01 13.62
C LEU A 32 18.77 25.79 14.25
N ARG A 33 17.43 25.82 14.38
CA ARG A 33 16.63 24.62 14.72
C ARG A 33 16.50 23.64 13.54
N GLY A 34 16.43 24.14 12.31
CA GLY A 34 16.51 23.33 11.08
C GLY A 34 17.84 22.62 10.91
N TRP A 35 18.97 23.30 11.21
CA TRP A 35 20.31 22.71 11.09
C TRP A 35 20.55 21.51 12.02
N ARG A 36 19.83 21.35 13.15
CA ARG A 36 19.95 20.14 14.00
C ARG A 36 19.28 18.90 13.38
N LEU A 37 18.18 19.08 12.67
CA LEU A 37 17.51 18.01 11.93
C LEU A 37 18.25 17.69 10.63
N ASP A 38 18.79 18.71 9.97
CA ASP A 38 19.60 18.53 8.76
C ASP A 38 20.95 17.87 9.06
N LEU A 39 21.58 18.11 10.22
CA LEU A 39 22.80 17.41 10.65
C LEU A 39 22.54 15.95 11.04
N ILE A 40 21.37 15.62 11.57
CA ILE A 40 20.98 14.23 11.90
C ILE A 40 20.52 13.50 10.64
N ALA A 41 19.84 14.18 9.71
CA ALA A 41 19.57 13.67 8.38
C ALA A 41 20.89 13.48 7.61
N PHE A 42 21.82 14.43 7.65
CA PHE A 42 23.17 14.29 7.11
C PHE A 42 23.96 13.20 7.82
N ALA A 43 23.81 13.00 9.13
CA ALA A 43 24.47 11.92 9.84
C ALA A 43 23.82 10.57 9.50
N SER A 44 22.50 10.47 9.33
CA SER A 44 21.82 9.23 8.93
C SER A 44 22.08 8.88 7.45
N VAL A 45 22.14 9.89 6.58
CA VAL A 45 22.50 9.78 5.16
C VAL A 45 24.00 9.57 5.02
N SER A 46 24.84 10.19 5.85
CA SER A 46 26.29 9.93 5.92
C SER A 46 26.57 8.56 6.50
N THR A 47 25.83 8.07 7.48
CA THR A 47 25.96 6.71 8.01
C THR A 47 25.43 5.70 7.01
N SER A 48 24.37 6.02 6.26
CA SER A 48 23.85 5.19 5.16
C SER A 48 24.76 5.20 3.93
N ILE A 49 25.41 6.33 3.60
CA ILE A 49 26.39 6.46 2.51
C ILE A 49 27.73 5.86 2.95
N PHE A 50 28.14 6.00 4.20
CA PHE A 50 29.32 5.36 4.78
C PHE A 50 29.12 3.85 4.86
N LEU A 51 27.92 3.37 5.25
CA LEU A 51 27.52 1.97 5.15
C LEU A 51 27.41 1.51 3.70
N PHE A 52 26.93 2.33 2.77
CA PHE A 52 26.83 1.99 1.33
C PHE A 52 28.21 1.88 0.66
N ILE A 53 29.10 2.85 0.90
CA ILE A 53 30.49 2.88 0.45
C ILE A 53 31.27 1.73 1.11
N HIS A 54 31.09 1.49 2.41
CA HIS A 54 31.68 0.32 3.05
C HIS A 54 31.06 -1.00 2.61
N THR A 55 29.77 -1.09 2.26
CA THR A 55 29.20 -2.31 1.68
C THR A 55 29.70 -2.58 0.27
N GLN A 56 30.03 -1.55 -0.53
CA GLN A 56 30.69 -1.73 -1.83
C GLN A 56 32.16 -2.10 -1.66
N THR A 57 32.85 -1.49 -0.69
CA THR A 57 34.26 -1.82 -0.38
C THR A 57 34.36 -3.22 0.25
N LEU A 58 33.35 -3.62 1.04
CA LEU A 58 33.21 -4.94 1.63
C LEU A 58 32.76 -5.95 0.57
N HIS A 59 31.86 -5.62 -0.37
CA HIS A 59 31.56 -6.46 -1.54
C HIS A 59 32.78 -6.65 -2.42
N ALA A 60 33.59 -5.61 -2.66
CA ALA A 60 34.82 -5.71 -3.43
C ALA A 60 35.87 -6.57 -2.71
N LYS A 61 36.00 -6.43 -1.38
CA LYS A 61 36.89 -7.28 -0.56
C LYS A 61 36.37 -8.72 -0.41
N ILE A 62 35.06 -8.92 -0.31
CA ILE A 62 34.41 -10.24 -0.28
C ILE A 62 34.58 -10.93 -1.63
N ASN A 63 34.43 -10.21 -2.76
CA ASN A 63 34.69 -10.74 -4.10
C ASN A 63 36.18 -11.05 -4.30
N ALA A 64 37.09 -10.22 -3.79
CA ALA A 64 38.53 -10.51 -3.82
C ALA A 64 38.92 -11.72 -2.95
N ILE A 65 38.25 -11.91 -1.80
CA ILE A 65 38.41 -13.09 -0.92
C ILE A 65 37.74 -14.34 -1.55
N GLN A 66 36.63 -14.19 -2.27
CA GLN A 66 35.99 -15.25 -3.05
C GLN A 66 36.83 -15.64 -4.27
N GLU A 67 37.52 -14.70 -4.92
CA GLU A 67 38.47 -15.00 -6.00
C GLU A 67 39.76 -15.65 -5.48
N SER A 68 40.25 -15.29 -4.28
CA SER A 68 41.37 -15.98 -3.66
C SER A 68 40.99 -17.38 -3.17
N ASN A 69 39.79 -17.53 -2.62
CA ASN A 69 39.27 -18.83 -2.18
C ASN A 69 38.93 -19.75 -3.37
N ASN A 70 38.42 -19.21 -4.48
CA ASN A 70 38.20 -19.98 -5.72
C ASN A 70 39.50 -20.40 -6.41
N LYS A 71 40.61 -19.66 -6.22
CA LYS A 71 41.95 -20.07 -6.69
C LYS A 71 42.61 -21.11 -5.77
N LEU A 72 42.27 -21.10 -4.48
CA LEU A 72 42.73 -22.11 -3.51
C LEU A 72 41.92 -23.41 -3.63
N SER A 73 40.63 -23.33 -3.93
CA SER A 73 39.72 -24.48 -4.08
C SER A 73 39.80 -25.20 -5.43
N LEU A 74 40.69 -24.77 -6.34
CA LEU A 74 40.96 -25.47 -7.60
C LEU A 74 42.14 -26.47 -7.47
N LYS A 75 42.67 -26.68 -6.26
CA LYS A 75 43.85 -27.54 -6.05
C LYS A 75 43.66 -28.67 -5.05
N GLU A 76 42.56 -28.71 -4.31
CA GLU A 76 42.26 -29.78 -3.36
C GLU A 76 40.80 -30.22 -3.56
N ASP A 77 40.61 -31.54 -3.61
CA ASP A 77 39.34 -32.27 -3.55
C ASP A 77 38.57 -32.50 -4.86
N SER A 78 39.24 -33.26 -5.74
CA SER A 78 38.62 -34.47 -6.27
C SER A 78 38.38 -35.46 -5.13
N ASP A 79 37.15 -35.60 -4.64
CA ASP A 79 36.51 -36.86 -4.22
C ASP A 79 35.28 -36.65 -3.30
N LEU A 80 34.24 -37.45 -3.59
CA LEU A 80 33.09 -37.86 -2.78
C LEU A 80 31.96 -36.88 -2.37
N HIS A 81 30.76 -37.26 -2.86
CA HIS A 81 29.38 -37.11 -2.33
C HIS A 81 28.59 -35.79 -2.45
N ALA A 82 27.61 -35.87 -3.37
CA ALA A 82 26.24 -35.34 -3.42
C ALA A 82 25.68 -34.47 -2.25
N GLU A 83 25.10 -33.31 -2.58
CA GLU A 83 23.66 -32.99 -2.46
C GLU A 83 23.34 -31.54 -2.88
N GLU A 84 22.08 -31.32 -3.25
CA GLU A 84 21.55 -30.27 -4.13
C GLU A 84 21.49 -28.85 -3.53
N SER A 85 21.85 -27.84 -4.33
CA SER A 85 21.37 -26.46 -4.19
C SER A 85 21.07 -25.86 -5.56
N VAL A 86 19.79 -25.91 -5.97
CA VAL A 86 19.31 -25.20 -7.17
C VAL A 86 19.21 -23.71 -6.84
N GLN A 87 20.18 -22.94 -7.31
CA GLN A 87 20.19 -21.47 -7.28
C GLN A 87 18.96 -20.90 -8.00
N GLN A 88 18.22 -20.03 -7.30
CA GLN A 88 17.34 -19.05 -7.96
C GLN A 88 18.20 -18.15 -8.84
N ILE A 89 18.09 -18.32 -10.15
CA ILE A 89 18.70 -17.42 -11.14
C ILE A 89 17.97 -16.07 -11.04
N GLN A 90 18.56 -15.14 -10.29
CA GLN A 90 18.15 -13.75 -10.28
C GLN A 90 18.67 -13.10 -11.58
N PHE A 91 17.78 -12.98 -12.58
CA PHE A 91 18.07 -12.25 -13.80
C PHE A 91 18.10 -10.74 -13.51
N THR A 92 19.27 -10.21 -13.20
CA THR A 92 19.55 -8.77 -13.24
C THR A 92 19.92 -8.41 -14.68
N LEU A 93 19.04 -7.72 -15.42
CA LEU A 93 19.39 -7.14 -16.72
C LEU A 93 19.73 -5.66 -16.59
N PRO A 94 20.62 -5.12 -17.45
CA PRO A 94 21.24 -3.81 -17.26
C PRO A 94 20.26 -2.66 -17.50
N ASP A 95 20.48 -1.59 -16.75
CA ASP A 95 19.80 -0.31 -16.81
C ASP A 95 20.11 0.39 -18.16
N GLN A 96 19.44 0.01 -19.26
CA GLN A 96 19.56 0.68 -20.55
C GLN A 96 18.20 0.98 -21.22
N GLN A 97 17.84 2.26 -21.18
CA GLN A 97 17.18 3.07 -22.22
C GLN A 97 15.80 2.63 -22.75
N TYR A 98 14.74 2.78 -21.94
CA TYR A 98 13.38 2.96 -22.49
C TYR A 98 13.07 4.43 -22.74
N SER A 99 13.37 4.91 -23.95
CA SER A 99 13.06 6.28 -24.38
C SER A 99 11.53 6.53 -24.48
N PRO A 100 11.05 7.77 -24.27
CA PRO A 100 9.65 8.11 -23.96
C PRO A 100 8.67 7.83 -25.09
N THR A 101 9.14 7.93 -26.33
CA THR A 101 8.35 7.83 -27.56
C THR A 101 8.22 6.41 -28.10
N LEU A 102 8.84 5.40 -27.47
CA LEU A 102 8.95 4.03 -28.00
C LEU A 102 7.93 3.00 -27.46
N LEU A 103 7.09 3.32 -26.47
CA LEU A 103 6.14 2.35 -25.90
C LEU A 103 4.70 2.45 -26.46
N ASN A 104 4.34 3.54 -27.14
CA ASN A 104 3.01 3.66 -27.77
C ASN A 104 3.09 3.19 -29.22
N ASN A 105 2.83 1.89 -29.43
CA ASN A 105 2.83 1.31 -30.77
C ASN A 105 1.50 1.42 -31.51
N THR A 106 0.42 1.86 -30.84
CA THR A 106 -0.89 2.06 -31.50
C THR A 106 -0.79 3.03 -32.68
N ARG A 107 0.08 4.05 -32.57
CA ARG A 107 0.35 5.02 -33.65
C ARG A 107 1.02 4.42 -34.90
N HIS A 108 1.62 3.23 -34.78
CA HIS A 108 2.31 2.55 -35.87
C HIS A 108 1.38 1.64 -36.67
N ALA A 109 0.12 1.47 -36.23
CA ALA A 109 -0.90 0.77 -37.01
C ALA A 109 -1.36 1.64 -38.20
N GLN A 110 -1.50 1.01 -39.35
CA GLN A 110 -1.92 1.64 -40.61
C GLN A 110 -3.41 1.38 -40.90
N LYS A 111 -4.03 0.43 -40.19
CA LYS A 111 -5.46 0.10 -40.29
C LYS A 111 -6.07 0.02 -38.91
N SER A 112 -7.24 0.63 -38.72
CA SER A 112 -8.03 0.57 -37.48
C SER A 112 -8.74 -0.78 -37.31
N THR A 113 -7.99 -1.87 -37.44
CA THR A 113 -8.43 -3.23 -37.18
C THR A 113 -7.62 -3.76 -36.00
N LEU A 114 -8.29 -4.16 -34.91
CA LEU A 114 -7.66 -4.81 -33.77
C LEU A 114 -7.38 -6.26 -34.13
N PHE A 115 -6.12 -6.69 -34.02
CA PHE A 115 -5.74 -8.07 -34.27
C PHE A 115 -5.20 -8.73 -33.00
N PHE A 116 -5.92 -9.75 -32.53
CA PHE A 116 -5.53 -10.58 -31.41
C PHE A 116 -5.03 -11.93 -31.92
N ASN A 117 -3.71 -12.05 -32.10
CA ASN A 117 -3.04 -13.31 -32.46
C ASN A 117 -2.94 -14.22 -31.24
N ARG A 118 -4.08 -14.82 -30.92
CA ARG A 118 -4.38 -15.50 -29.66
C ARG A 118 -3.39 -16.61 -29.34
N VAL A 119 -2.74 -16.52 -28.18
CA VAL A 119 -2.00 -17.64 -27.57
C VAL A 119 -2.99 -18.62 -26.93
N PRO A 120 -2.81 -19.95 -27.04
CA PRO A 120 -3.61 -20.93 -26.30
C PRO A 120 -3.52 -20.74 -24.78
N LYS A 121 -4.61 -21.02 -24.07
CA LYS A 121 -4.68 -21.09 -22.59
C LYS A 121 -4.34 -19.81 -21.81
N VAL A 122 -4.32 -18.64 -22.46
CA VAL A 122 -4.15 -17.31 -21.84
C VAL A 122 -5.47 -16.62 -21.44
N GLY A 123 -6.52 -17.38 -21.12
CA GLY A 123 -7.83 -16.81 -20.73
C GLY A 123 -8.62 -16.25 -21.92
N SER A 124 -8.34 -16.72 -23.12
CA SER A 124 -8.81 -16.09 -24.35
C SER A 124 -10.31 -16.26 -24.64
N GLN A 125 -11.00 -17.24 -24.04
CA GLN A 125 -12.46 -17.33 -24.09
C GLN A 125 -13.12 -16.14 -23.38
N THR A 126 -12.68 -15.85 -22.16
CA THR A 126 -13.13 -14.68 -21.39
C THR A 126 -12.84 -13.39 -22.13
N LEU A 127 -11.66 -13.26 -22.74
CA LEU A 127 -11.31 -12.06 -23.48
C LEU A 127 -12.11 -11.90 -24.78
N MET A 128 -12.39 -12.99 -25.50
CA MET A 128 -13.25 -12.93 -26.70
C MET A 128 -14.69 -12.54 -26.36
N ASP A 129 -15.25 -13.08 -25.29
CA ASP A 129 -16.59 -12.67 -24.80
C ASP A 129 -16.60 -11.18 -24.44
N LEU A 130 -15.55 -10.70 -23.76
CA LEU A 130 -15.40 -9.28 -23.44
C LEU A 130 -15.30 -8.42 -24.71
N ILE A 131 -14.45 -8.79 -25.68
CA ILE A 131 -14.32 -8.04 -26.95
C ILE A 131 -15.65 -8.05 -27.72
N SER A 132 -16.38 -9.17 -27.74
CA SER A 132 -17.70 -9.27 -28.37
C SER A 132 -18.73 -8.36 -27.72
N LYS A 133 -18.69 -8.17 -26.40
CA LYS A 133 -19.56 -7.22 -25.69
C LYS A 133 -19.14 -5.78 -25.93
N LEU A 134 -17.83 -5.52 -25.99
CA LEU A 134 -17.29 -4.21 -26.31
C LEU A 134 -17.56 -3.80 -27.76
N ALA A 135 -17.64 -4.75 -28.69
CA ALA A 135 -18.05 -4.52 -30.07
C ALA A 135 -19.43 -3.85 -30.14
N VAL A 136 -20.39 -4.35 -29.36
CA VAL A 136 -21.73 -3.77 -29.24
C VAL A 136 -21.68 -2.39 -28.57
N ARG A 137 -20.89 -2.24 -27.49
CA ARG A 137 -20.79 -0.98 -26.73
C ARG A 137 -20.12 0.15 -27.52
N ASN A 138 -19.03 -0.17 -28.22
CA ASN A 138 -18.14 0.81 -28.85
C ASN A 138 -18.33 0.91 -30.38
N GLY A 139 -19.24 0.10 -30.96
CA GLY A 139 -19.64 0.21 -32.36
C GLY A 139 -18.60 -0.29 -33.36
N PHE A 140 -18.04 -1.48 -33.15
CA PHE A 140 -17.10 -2.13 -34.09
C PHE A 140 -17.52 -3.58 -34.39
N GLU A 141 -17.08 -4.14 -35.52
CA GLU A 141 -17.39 -5.53 -35.86
C GLU A 141 -16.46 -6.52 -35.15
N PHE A 142 -17.00 -7.62 -34.61
CA PHE A 142 -16.20 -8.68 -33.99
C PHE A 142 -16.20 -9.94 -34.87
N HIS A 143 -15.01 -10.34 -35.31
CA HIS A 143 -14.78 -11.48 -36.19
C HIS A 143 -13.88 -12.51 -35.51
N ARG A 144 -14.29 -13.77 -35.56
CA ARG A 144 -13.53 -14.93 -35.09
C ARG A 144 -13.35 -15.90 -36.25
N ASP A 145 -12.20 -16.57 -36.29
CA ASP A 145 -11.90 -17.55 -37.32
C ASP A 145 -13.00 -18.64 -37.46
N GLY A 146 -13.42 -18.87 -38.70
CA GLY A 146 -14.29 -19.98 -39.12
C GLY A 146 -13.48 -21.08 -39.83
N THR A 147 -14.12 -22.19 -40.20
CA THR A 147 -13.48 -23.42 -40.74
C THR A 147 -12.83 -23.29 -42.13
N GLN A 148 -12.78 -22.11 -42.74
CA GLN A 148 -12.23 -21.93 -44.08
C GLN A 148 -10.71 -21.67 -44.08
N LYS A 149 -9.98 -22.44 -44.92
CA LYS A 149 -8.53 -22.33 -45.15
C LYS A 149 -8.19 -21.18 -46.12
N SER A 150 -8.43 -19.92 -45.73
CA SER A 150 -7.91 -18.76 -46.48
C SER A 150 -6.61 -18.22 -45.85
N ARG A 151 -5.77 -17.56 -46.66
CA ARG A 151 -4.51 -16.95 -46.19
C ARG A 151 -4.81 -15.80 -45.22
N LEU A 152 -4.12 -15.78 -44.07
CA LEU A 152 -4.31 -14.80 -42.99
C LEU A 152 -4.24 -13.34 -43.46
N THR A 153 -3.35 -13.05 -44.39
CA THR A 153 -3.11 -11.71 -44.93
C THR A 153 -4.30 -11.18 -45.74
N THR A 154 -5.04 -12.05 -46.41
CA THR A 154 -6.23 -11.67 -47.18
C THR A 154 -7.42 -11.38 -46.27
N MET A 155 -7.56 -12.07 -45.13
CA MET A 155 -8.74 -11.95 -44.25
C MET A 155 -8.80 -10.64 -43.47
N ILE A 156 -7.68 -10.12 -42.96
CA ILE A 156 -7.68 -8.84 -42.22
C ILE A 156 -7.97 -7.66 -43.16
N ASP A 157 -7.69 -7.82 -44.46
CA ASP A 157 -8.05 -6.78 -45.41
C ASP A 157 -9.55 -6.77 -45.75
N MET A 158 -10.20 -7.94 -45.71
CA MET A 158 -11.62 -8.12 -46.03
C MET A 158 -12.59 -7.43 -45.05
N PHE A 159 -12.17 -7.18 -43.80
CA PHE A 159 -13.05 -6.56 -42.81
C PHE A 159 -13.00 -5.04 -42.86
N THR A 160 -14.19 -4.41 -42.87
CA THR A 160 -14.33 -2.95 -42.83
C THR A 160 -13.99 -2.44 -41.42
N PRO A 161 -13.03 -1.50 -41.26
CA PRO A 161 -12.74 -0.88 -39.97
C PRO A 161 -13.88 0.05 -39.48
N PRO A 162 -14.11 0.18 -38.16
CA PRO A 162 -13.39 -0.47 -37.08
C PRO A 162 -13.85 -1.92 -36.88
N SER A 163 -12.90 -2.84 -36.79
CA SER A 163 -13.18 -4.27 -36.60
C SER A 163 -12.12 -4.94 -35.73
N ALA A 164 -12.50 -6.00 -35.02
CA ALA A 164 -11.60 -6.82 -34.23
C ALA A 164 -11.59 -8.25 -34.78
N TYR A 165 -10.41 -8.77 -35.08
CA TYR A 165 -10.22 -10.13 -35.58
C TYR A 165 -9.36 -10.96 -34.62
N VAL A 166 -9.85 -12.15 -34.28
CA VAL A 166 -9.18 -13.08 -33.35
C VAL A 166 -8.85 -14.40 -34.04
N LYS A 167 -7.56 -14.77 -34.04
CA LYS A 167 -7.09 -16.04 -34.62
C LYS A 167 -5.95 -16.64 -33.81
N HIS A 168 -5.91 -17.99 -33.71
CA HIS A 168 -4.74 -18.71 -33.21
C HIS A 168 -3.66 -18.78 -34.29
N THR A 169 -2.71 -17.87 -34.25
CA THR A 169 -1.60 -17.81 -35.22
C THR A 169 -0.39 -17.12 -34.60
N CYS A 170 0.80 -17.40 -35.13
CA CYS A 170 2.00 -16.65 -34.78
C CYS A 170 1.96 -15.24 -35.37
N PHE A 171 2.78 -14.36 -34.80
CA PHE A 171 3.02 -13.03 -35.32
C PHE A 171 3.37 -13.06 -36.81
N SER A 172 2.71 -12.20 -37.58
CA SER A 172 2.94 -12.03 -39.01
C SER A 172 3.12 -10.55 -39.34
N ASN A 173 4.18 -10.24 -40.08
CA ASN A 173 4.41 -8.87 -40.52
C ASN A 173 3.67 -8.60 -41.83
N PHE A 174 2.52 -7.90 -41.76
CA PHE A 174 1.63 -7.67 -42.91
C PHE A 174 2.26 -6.80 -44.00
N THR A 175 3.15 -5.86 -43.63
CA THR A 175 3.81 -5.00 -44.62
C THR A 175 4.75 -5.77 -45.54
N ARG A 176 5.36 -6.87 -45.07
CA ARG A 176 6.15 -7.78 -45.94
C ARG A 176 5.32 -8.42 -47.05
N HIS A 177 4.00 -8.46 -46.89
CA HIS A 177 3.07 -9.04 -47.84
C HIS A 177 2.24 -7.98 -48.60
N GLY A 178 2.58 -6.70 -48.48
CA GLY A 178 1.88 -5.61 -49.17
C GLY A 178 0.57 -5.17 -48.52
N TYR A 179 0.29 -5.59 -47.28
CA TYR A 179 -0.93 -5.24 -46.54
C TYR A 179 -0.64 -4.25 -45.39
N PRO A 180 -1.60 -3.39 -45.01
CA PRO A 180 -1.42 -2.45 -43.91
C PRO A 180 -1.33 -3.17 -42.55
N MET A 181 -0.48 -2.67 -41.65
CA MET A 181 -0.36 -3.22 -40.29
C MET A 181 -1.62 -2.94 -39.44
N PRO A 182 -2.24 -3.97 -38.82
CA PRO A 182 -3.31 -3.79 -37.85
C PRO A 182 -2.77 -3.39 -36.47
N ILE A 183 -3.67 -3.06 -35.54
CA ILE A 183 -3.34 -2.85 -34.13
C ILE A 183 -3.16 -4.21 -33.45
N TYR A 184 -1.91 -4.62 -33.26
CA TYR A 184 -1.59 -5.88 -32.58
C TYR A 184 -1.79 -5.77 -31.06
N MET A 185 -2.49 -6.76 -30.50
CA MET A 185 -2.56 -6.95 -29.05
C MET A 185 -2.42 -8.43 -28.69
N ASN A 186 -2.00 -8.71 -27.46
CA ASN A 186 -2.01 -10.08 -26.94
C ASN A 186 -2.17 -10.12 -25.42
N ILE A 187 -2.34 -11.31 -24.87
CA ILE A 187 -2.22 -11.58 -23.43
C ILE A 187 -1.29 -12.79 -23.24
N VAL A 188 -0.35 -12.67 -22.30
CA VAL A 188 0.50 -13.76 -21.84
C VAL A 188 0.02 -14.31 -20.50
N ARG A 189 0.43 -15.54 -20.19
CA ARG A 189 0.18 -16.22 -18.92
C ARG A 189 1.50 -16.79 -18.38
N ASP A 190 1.58 -17.01 -17.07
CA ASP A 190 2.69 -17.78 -16.48
C ASP A 190 2.86 -19.12 -17.25
N PRO A 191 4.05 -19.41 -17.82
CA PRO A 191 4.25 -20.58 -18.67
C PRO A 191 3.94 -21.91 -17.97
N ILE A 192 4.20 -22.01 -16.67
CA ILE A 192 3.98 -23.21 -15.87
C ILE A 192 2.48 -23.41 -15.64
N GLU A 193 1.78 -22.36 -15.19
CA GLU A 193 0.32 -22.41 -15.04
C GLU A 193 -0.40 -22.69 -16.36
N ARG A 194 0.20 -22.29 -17.48
CA ARG A 194 -0.33 -22.57 -18.81
C ARG A 194 -0.23 -24.04 -19.19
N VAL A 195 0.92 -24.69 -19.01
CA VAL A 195 1.06 -26.12 -19.32
C VAL A 195 0.22 -27.00 -18.40
N ILE A 196 0.13 -26.65 -17.10
CA ILE A 196 -0.81 -27.32 -16.17
C ILE A 196 -2.25 -27.16 -16.67
N SER A 197 -2.63 -25.95 -17.09
CA SER A 197 -3.97 -25.67 -17.59
C SER A 197 -4.29 -26.42 -18.88
N TRP A 198 -3.30 -26.67 -19.74
CA TRP A 198 -3.46 -27.50 -20.94
C TRP A 198 -3.59 -28.98 -20.60
N PHE A 199 -2.72 -29.50 -19.72
CA PHE A 199 -2.69 -30.90 -19.29
C PHE A 199 -4.09 -31.38 -18.85
N TYR A 200 -4.76 -30.63 -18.00
CA TYR A 200 -6.11 -30.97 -17.55
C TYR A 200 -7.21 -30.64 -18.56
N TYR A 201 -6.97 -29.72 -19.50
CA TYR A 201 -7.94 -29.37 -20.53
C TYR A 201 -8.08 -30.47 -21.58
N ILE A 202 -6.97 -31.05 -22.05
CA ILE A 202 -7.01 -32.11 -23.07
C ILE A 202 -7.54 -33.45 -22.52
N ARG A 203 -7.57 -33.60 -21.19
CA ARG A 203 -8.13 -34.77 -20.49
C ARG A 203 -9.58 -34.59 -20.09
N ALA A 204 -10.14 -33.39 -20.30
CA ALA A 204 -11.49 -33.10 -19.91
C ALA A 204 -12.50 -33.87 -20.78
N PRO A 205 -13.60 -34.40 -20.19
CA PRO A 205 -14.58 -35.19 -20.94
C PRO A 205 -15.15 -34.47 -22.16
N TRP A 206 -15.48 -33.18 -22.04
CA TRP A 206 -16.04 -32.39 -23.13
C TRP A 206 -15.05 -32.24 -24.31
N TYR A 207 -13.76 -32.05 -24.02
CA TYR A 207 -12.73 -31.93 -25.06
C TYR A 207 -12.60 -33.22 -25.87
N ILE A 208 -12.64 -34.38 -25.19
CA ILE A 208 -12.57 -35.69 -25.86
C ILE A 208 -13.83 -35.94 -26.69
N ILE A 209 -15.01 -35.60 -26.18
CA ILE A 209 -16.28 -35.76 -26.90
C ILE A 209 -16.28 -34.89 -28.17
N GLU A 210 -15.96 -33.60 -28.04
CA GLU A 210 -15.88 -32.66 -29.18
C GLU A 210 -14.88 -33.15 -30.23
N ARG A 211 -13.71 -33.64 -29.80
CA ARG A 211 -12.68 -34.15 -30.71
C ARG A 211 -13.09 -35.45 -31.40
N LYS A 212 -13.79 -36.35 -30.70
CA LYS A 212 -14.32 -37.60 -31.28
C LYS A 212 -15.47 -37.33 -32.26
N GLN A 213 -16.27 -36.29 -32.02
CA GLN A 213 -17.28 -35.83 -32.97
C GLN A 213 -16.65 -35.22 -34.23
N ALA A 214 -15.59 -34.42 -34.05
CA ALA A 214 -14.87 -33.80 -35.17
C ALA A 214 -14.03 -34.79 -35.99
N PHE A 215 -13.50 -35.85 -35.34
CA PHE A 215 -12.65 -36.87 -35.95
C PHE A 215 -13.08 -38.28 -35.48
N PRO A 216 -14.14 -38.84 -36.06
CA PRO A 216 -14.73 -40.12 -35.64
C PRO A 216 -13.76 -41.31 -35.67
N GLU A 217 -12.74 -41.27 -36.54
CA GLU A 217 -11.71 -42.29 -36.72
C GLU A 217 -10.67 -42.38 -35.61
N LEU A 218 -10.51 -41.35 -34.76
CA LEU A 218 -9.50 -41.36 -33.69
C LEU A 218 -9.93 -42.29 -32.52
N PRO A 219 -9.04 -43.17 -32.03
CA PRO A 219 -9.35 -44.01 -30.86
C PRO A 219 -9.53 -43.17 -29.59
N LEU A 220 -10.39 -43.63 -28.68
CA LEU A 220 -10.54 -42.97 -27.38
C LEU A 220 -9.27 -43.16 -26.54
N PRO A 221 -8.82 -42.13 -25.79
CA PRO A 221 -7.65 -42.26 -24.94
C PRO A 221 -7.85 -43.32 -23.84
N HIS A 222 -6.76 -43.97 -23.45
CA HIS A 222 -6.80 -44.98 -22.38
C HIS A 222 -7.24 -44.35 -21.03
N PRO A 223 -8.11 -45.01 -20.23
CA PRO A 223 -8.60 -44.44 -18.97
C PRO A 223 -7.50 -44.04 -17.97
N LYS A 224 -6.38 -44.76 -17.94
CA LYS A 224 -5.21 -44.38 -17.10
C LYS A 224 -4.64 -43.01 -17.48
N TRP A 225 -4.59 -42.67 -18.76
CA TRP A 225 -4.09 -41.38 -19.23
C TRP A 225 -5.03 -40.24 -18.82
N LEU A 226 -6.35 -40.47 -18.89
CA LEU A 226 -7.37 -39.49 -18.50
C LEU A 226 -7.37 -39.16 -17.01
N LYS A 227 -7.07 -40.14 -16.16
CA LYS A 227 -7.08 -40.00 -14.68
C LYS A 227 -5.74 -39.58 -14.09
N LYS A 228 -4.67 -39.53 -14.90
CA LYS A 228 -3.33 -39.19 -14.42
C LYS A 228 -3.29 -37.74 -13.95
N ASP A 229 -2.78 -37.51 -12.75
CA ASP A 229 -2.53 -36.17 -12.23
C ASP A 229 -1.18 -35.64 -12.73
N PHE A 230 -1.04 -34.31 -12.68
CA PHE A 230 0.12 -33.62 -13.25
C PHE A 230 1.41 -33.88 -12.45
N ASP A 231 1.31 -34.05 -11.14
CA ASP A 231 2.47 -34.29 -10.28
C ASP A 231 3.08 -35.66 -10.60
N SER A 232 2.25 -36.71 -10.62
CA SER A 232 2.68 -38.06 -11.03
C SER A 232 3.26 -38.08 -12.44
N CYS A 233 2.67 -37.32 -13.38
CA CYS A 233 3.21 -37.20 -14.75
C CYS A 233 4.62 -36.61 -14.80
N VAL A 234 4.90 -35.57 -14.01
CA VAL A 234 6.24 -34.96 -13.95
C VAL A 234 7.23 -35.86 -13.19
N LEU A 235 6.83 -36.41 -12.05
CA LEU A 235 7.71 -37.20 -11.18
C LEU A 235 8.06 -38.57 -11.76
N GLU A 236 7.12 -39.22 -12.46
CA GLU A 236 7.38 -40.49 -13.16
C GLU A 236 8.14 -40.29 -14.49
N GLY A 237 8.32 -39.03 -14.91
CA GLY A 237 9.03 -38.69 -16.13
C GLY A 237 8.26 -39.08 -17.40
N ASP A 238 6.93 -38.95 -17.41
CA ASP A 238 6.14 -39.19 -18.61
C ASP A 238 6.55 -38.24 -19.74
N ARG A 239 6.61 -38.77 -20.96
CA ARG A 239 7.08 -38.03 -22.14
C ARG A 239 6.38 -36.68 -22.36
N GLU A 240 5.07 -36.60 -22.13
CA GLU A 240 4.26 -35.38 -22.32
C GLU A 240 4.49 -34.30 -21.24
N CYS A 241 5.11 -34.68 -20.12
CA CYS A 241 5.48 -33.78 -19.02
C CYS A 241 7.00 -33.51 -18.98
N GLN A 242 7.76 -34.07 -19.94
CA GLN A 242 9.18 -33.77 -20.15
C GLN A 242 9.33 -32.58 -21.10
N PHE A 243 9.72 -31.43 -20.55
CA PHE A 243 9.90 -30.19 -21.31
C PHE A 243 11.38 -29.97 -21.64
N LEU A 244 11.89 -30.71 -22.62
CA LEU A 244 13.31 -30.68 -22.97
C LEU A 244 13.63 -29.49 -23.90
N GLN A 245 14.72 -28.79 -23.59
CA GLN A 245 15.19 -27.65 -24.37
C GLN A 245 15.54 -28.06 -25.81
N GLY A 246 15.17 -27.22 -26.78
CA GLY A 246 15.49 -27.43 -28.20
C GLY A 246 14.50 -28.32 -28.95
N GLU A 247 13.50 -28.89 -28.28
CA GLU A 247 12.54 -29.76 -28.97
C GLU A 247 11.58 -29.01 -29.89
N TYR A 248 11.30 -29.62 -31.05
CA TYR A 248 10.48 -29.05 -32.12
C TYR A 248 9.04 -29.57 -32.14
N HIS A 249 8.76 -30.79 -31.67
CA HIS A 249 7.43 -31.39 -31.76
C HIS A 249 7.01 -32.05 -30.45
N ASP A 250 5.72 -31.88 -30.15
CA ASP A 250 4.98 -32.72 -29.23
C ASP A 250 3.74 -33.18 -29.99
N GLY A 251 3.47 -34.50 -30.00
CA GLY A 251 2.47 -35.14 -30.85
C GLY A 251 1.02 -34.69 -30.58
N VAL A 252 0.78 -33.82 -29.59
CA VAL A 252 -0.54 -33.35 -29.15
C VAL A 252 -0.59 -31.82 -29.00
N GLY A 253 -0.11 -31.09 -30.01
CA GLY A 253 -0.27 -29.63 -30.10
C GLY A 253 0.60 -28.85 -29.11
N ASP A 254 1.29 -27.83 -29.59
CA ASP A 254 2.41 -27.24 -28.87
C ASP A 254 2.02 -25.99 -28.06
N HIS A 255 1.73 -26.21 -26.79
CA HIS A 255 1.18 -25.23 -25.83
C HIS A 255 2.22 -24.78 -24.79
N ARG A 256 3.43 -25.35 -24.84
CA ARG A 256 4.58 -25.01 -23.99
C ARG A 256 5.33 -23.77 -24.49
N ARG A 257 5.21 -23.40 -25.78
CA ARG A 257 5.96 -22.29 -26.42
C ARG A 257 5.13 -21.01 -26.51
N GLN A 258 5.27 -20.11 -25.53
CA GLN A 258 4.61 -18.79 -25.54
C GLN A 258 5.29 -17.88 -26.54
N ALA A 259 6.62 -17.84 -26.47
CA ALA A 259 7.44 -16.96 -27.27
C ALA A 259 7.24 -17.20 -28.78
N MET A 260 6.96 -18.44 -29.20
CA MET A 260 6.68 -18.80 -30.60
C MET A 260 5.57 -17.93 -31.22
N PHE A 261 4.48 -17.68 -30.49
CA PHE A 261 3.36 -16.88 -30.98
C PHE A 261 3.73 -15.41 -31.24
N PHE A 262 4.79 -14.92 -30.60
CA PHE A 262 5.31 -13.57 -30.76
C PHE A 262 6.52 -13.51 -31.70
N CYS A 263 7.29 -14.59 -31.79
CA CYS A 263 8.49 -14.70 -32.64
C CYS A 263 8.12 -14.72 -34.13
N GLY A 264 7.17 -15.57 -34.52
CA GLY A 264 6.69 -15.67 -35.90
C GLY A 264 6.69 -17.10 -36.44
N HIS A 265 6.72 -17.22 -37.76
CA HIS A 265 6.62 -18.50 -38.49
C HIS A 265 7.98 -19.07 -38.94
N GLU A 266 9.08 -18.44 -38.56
CA GLU A 266 10.44 -18.89 -38.88
C GLU A 266 10.75 -20.22 -38.17
N GLU A 267 11.57 -21.09 -38.77
CA GLU A 267 11.87 -22.43 -38.23
C GLU A 267 12.57 -22.34 -36.87
N GLU A 268 13.41 -21.31 -36.71
CA GLU A 268 14.16 -21.00 -35.49
C GLU A 268 13.26 -20.50 -34.34
N CYS A 269 12.03 -20.06 -34.65
CA CYS A 269 11.01 -19.74 -33.65
C CYS A 269 10.34 -20.98 -33.05
N VAL A 270 10.50 -22.15 -33.69
CA VAL A 270 9.76 -23.36 -33.32
C VAL A 270 10.40 -24.08 -32.14
N SER A 271 11.71 -24.02 -31.93
CA SER A 271 12.36 -24.79 -30.86
C SER A 271 11.94 -24.34 -29.46
N PHE A 272 11.60 -25.28 -28.58
CA PHE A 272 11.25 -24.99 -27.18
C PHE A 272 12.43 -24.36 -26.43
N ASN A 273 12.13 -23.33 -25.63
CA ASN A 273 13.10 -22.63 -24.78
C ASN A 273 14.31 -22.05 -25.56
N SER A 274 14.09 -21.65 -26.82
CA SER A 274 15.11 -21.09 -27.71
C SER A 274 15.45 -19.63 -27.38
N ASN A 275 16.75 -19.32 -27.33
CA ASN A 275 17.22 -17.95 -27.19
C ASN A 275 16.88 -17.10 -28.42
N TYR A 276 16.93 -17.67 -29.63
CA TYR A 276 16.50 -16.96 -30.85
C TYR A 276 15.03 -16.56 -30.75
N ALA A 277 14.17 -17.52 -30.39
CA ALA A 277 12.74 -17.30 -30.28
C ALA A 277 12.41 -16.21 -29.25
N LEU A 278 13.09 -16.24 -28.10
CA LEU A 278 12.99 -15.22 -27.05
C LEU A 278 13.35 -13.82 -27.55
N GLN A 279 14.54 -13.65 -28.13
CA GLN A 279 15.02 -12.32 -28.54
C GLN A 279 14.15 -11.74 -29.66
N LYS A 280 13.77 -12.59 -30.63
CA LYS A 280 12.88 -12.19 -31.72
C LYS A 280 11.48 -11.83 -31.22
N ALA A 281 10.94 -12.61 -30.29
CA ALA A 281 9.66 -12.31 -29.64
C ALA A 281 9.70 -10.97 -28.89
N LYS A 282 10.74 -10.71 -28.09
CA LYS A 282 10.94 -9.42 -27.40
C LYS A 282 10.96 -8.25 -28.39
N SER A 283 11.75 -8.39 -29.46
CA SER A 283 11.86 -7.39 -30.53
C SER A 283 10.52 -7.11 -31.21
N ASN A 284 9.76 -8.15 -31.58
CA ASN A 284 8.45 -7.97 -32.20
C ASN A 284 7.44 -7.31 -31.25
N VAL A 285 7.44 -7.67 -29.96
CA VAL A 285 6.60 -7.01 -28.94
C VAL A 285 6.91 -5.53 -28.84
N GLU A 286 8.19 -5.17 -28.83
CA GLU A 286 8.63 -3.78 -28.77
C GLU A 286 8.28 -2.98 -30.01
N GLN A 287 8.33 -3.58 -31.20
CA GLN A 287 8.13 -2.87 -32.46
C GLN A 287 6.68 -2.81 -32.92
N HIS A 288 5.87 -3.83 -32.63
CA HIS A 288 4.60 -4.04 -33.31
C HIS A 288 3.38 -4.12 -32.40
N TYR A 289 3.52 -4.52 -31.14
CA TYR A 289 2.36 -4.71 -30.26
C TYR A 289 2.01 -3.43 -29.52
N ALA A 290 0.75 -3.01 -29.63
CA ALA A 290 0.19 -1.89 -28.87
C ALA A 290 0.24 -2.18 -27.37
N VAL A 291 -0.35 -3.30 -26.96
CA VAL A 291 -0.33 -3.78 -25.57
C VAL A 291 -0.22 -5.30 -25.56
N VAL A 292 0.65 -5.82 -24.69
CA VAL A 292 0.68 -7.24 -24.32
C VAL A 292 0.34 -7.33 -22.84
N GLY A 293 -0.87 -7.81 -22.54
CA GLY A 293 -1.37 -7.95 -21.17
C GLY A 293 -0.86 -9.22 -20.48
N VAL A 294 -1.10 -9.31 -19.18
CA VAL A 294 -0.80 -10.47 -18.32
C VAL A 294 -2.10 -10.98 -17.73
N LEU A 295 -2.40 -12.27 -17.89
CA LEU A 295 -3.65 -12.87 -17.43
C LEU A 295 -3.79 -12.80 -15.89
N GLU A 296 -2.70 -13.00 -15.17
CA GLU A 296 -2.63 -12.91 -13.71
C GLU A 296 -2.93 -11.49 -13.19
N GLU A 297 -2.79 -10.48 -14.04
CA GLU A 297 -3.05 -9.06 -13.76
C GLU A 297 -4.05 -8.50 -14.79
N LEU A 298 -5.16 -9.23 -15.01
CA LEU A 298 -6.11 -8.91 -16.08
C LEU A 298 -6.76 -7.54 -15.93
N GLU A 299 -7.11 -7.11 -14.71
CA GLU A 299 -7.68 -5.76 -14.49
C GLU A 299 -6.70 -4.66 -14.91
N LEU A 300 -5.42 -4.80 -14.54
CA LEU A 300 -4.36 -3.89 -14.96
C LEU A 300 -4.18 -3.91 -16.48
N SER A 301 -4.21 -5.11 -17.08
CA SER A 301 -4.11 -5.29 -18.54
C SER A 301 -5.25 -4.58 -19.28
N LEU A 302 -6.48 -4.70 -18.77
CA LEU A 302 -7.64 -4.01 -19.31
C LEU A 302 -7.49 -2.50 -19.15
N GLN A 303 -7.11 -2.00 -17.98
CA GLN A 303 -6.86 -0.57 -17.74
C GLN A 303 -5.87 0.04 -18.76
N VAL A 304 -4.78 -0.67 -19.04
CA VAL A 304 -3.79 -0.24 -20.04
C VAL A 304 -4.40 -0.26 -21.44
N LEU A 305 -5.13 -1.33 -21.81
CA LEU A 305 -5.83 -1.42 -23.10
C LEU A 305 -6.87 -0.31 -23.30
N GLU A 306 -7.63 0.06 -22.27
CA GLU A 306 -8.61 1.18 -22.32
C GLU A 306 -7.94 2.50 -22.71
N LYS A 307 -6.71 2.74 -22.23
CA LYS A 307 -5.98 3.99 -22.48
C LYS A 307 -5.20 3.99 -23.79
N TYR A 308 -4.56 2.86 -24.14
CA TYR A 308 -3.72 2.77 -25.34
C TYR A 308 -4.50 2.40 -26.60
N VAL A 309 -5.68 1.77 -26.46
CA VAL A 309 -6.53 1.32 -27.57
C VAL A 309 -8.01 1.64 -27.27
N PRO A 310 -8.36 2.93 -27.00
CA PRO A 310 -9.68 3.32 -26.48
C PRO A 310 -10.83 3.01 -27.45
N LEU A 311 -10.60 3.05 -28.76
CA LEU A 311 -11.62 2.74 -29.77
C LEU A 311 -12.26 1.35 -29.56
N PHE A 312 -11.47 0.37 -29.11
CA PHE A 312 -11.93 -0.99 -28.91
C PHE A 312 -12.23 -1.30 -27.44
N PHE A 313 -11.49 -0.70 -26.51
CA PHE A 313 -11.53 -1.08 -25.10
C PHE A 313 -12.16 -0.05 -24.16
N ASN A 314 -12.68 1.09 -24.62
CA ASN A 314 -13.32 2.04 -23.72
C ASN A 314 -14.42 1.36 -22.87
N GLY A 315 -14.31 1.48 -21.54
CA GLY A 315 -15.20 0.85 -20.57
C GLY A 315 -15.07 -0.68 -20.42
N ALA A 316 -13.97 -1.29 -20.88
CA ALA A 316 -13.65 -2.70 -20.70
C ALA A 316 -13.69 -3.16 -19.23
N LEU A 317 -13.20 -2.36 -18.29
CA LEU A 317 -13.22 -2.67 -16.85
C LEU A 317 -14.65 -2.73 -16.32
N ASP A 318 -15.53 -1.82 -16.76
CA ASP A 318 -16.93 -1.83 -16.34
C ASP A 318 -17.63 -3.09 -16.85
N VAL A 319 -17.45 -3.42 -18.13
CA VAL A 319 -18.06 -4.63 -18.74
C VAL A 319 -17.52 -5.89 -18.07
N TYR A 320 -16.20 -5.94 -17.82
CA TYR A 320 -15.55 -7.05 -17.14
C TYR A 320 -16.08 -7.22 -15.72
N ARG A 321 -16.13 -6.16 -14.91
CA ARG A 321 -16.62 -6.21 -13.52
C ARG A 321 -18.11 -6.54 -13.42
N ALA A 322 -18.93 -6.00 -14.33
CA ALA A 322 -20.37 -6.27 -14.36
C ALA A 322 -20.71 -7.72 -14.74
N HIS A 323 -19.83 -8.40 -15.50
CA HIS A 323 -20.04 -9.77 -15.98
C HIS A 323 -19.02 -10.77 -15.42
N ALA A 324 -18.23 -10.37 -14.41
CA ALA A 324 -17.28 -11.23 -13.71
C ALA A 324 -18.06 -12.25 -12.88
N THR A 325 -18.59 -13.28 -13.52
CA THR A 325 -19.13 -14.43 -12.81
C THR A 325 -17.96 -15.17 -12.15
N PRO A 326 -18.06 -15.58 -10.87
CA PRO A 326 -16.97 -16.23 -10.14
C PRO A 326 -16.50 -17.58 -10.71
N HIS A 327 -17.15 -18.10 -11.76
CA HIS A 327 -17.12 -19.53 -12.11
C HIS A 327 -16.72 -19.86 -13.56
N ILE A 328 -16.55 -18.90 -14.48
CA ILE A 328 -16.28 -19.23 -15.91
C ILE A 328 -14.92 -19.92 -16.16
N ASN A 329 -13.95 -19.82 -15.24
CA ASN A 329 -12.61 -20.39 -15.43
C ASN A 329 -12.17 -21.43 -14.37
N ARG A 330 -13.07 -21.88 -13.49
CA ARG A 330 -12.76 -22.99 -12.56
C ARG A 330 -12.97 -24.31 -13.30
N ASN A 331 -11.90 -24.86 -13.87
CA ASN A 331 -11.90 -26.25 -14.28
C ASN A 331 -11.97 -27.12 -13.01
N ILE A 332 -13.13 -27.71 -12.74
CA ILE A 332 -13.36 -28.63 -11.59
C ILE A 332 -12.38 -29.82 -11.64
N TYR A 333 -11.82 -30.13 -12.81
CA TYR A 333 -10.84 -31.19 -13.04
C TYR A 333 -9.37 -30.72 -12.94
N LYS A 334 -9.09 -29.49 -12.49
CA LYS A 334 -7.73 -28.99 -12.23
C LYS A 334 -7.44 -29.01 -10.72
N PRO A 335 -6.95 -30.12 -10.14
CA PRO A 335 -6.49 -30.15 -8.76
C PRO A 335 -5.28 -29.22 -8.56
N PRO A 336 -4.99 -28.80 -7.31
CA PRO A 336 -3.77 -28.07 -6.99
C PRO A 336 -2.54 -28.94 -7.28
N VAL A 337 -1.52 -28.33 -7.89
CA VAL A 337 -0.22 -28.95 -8.22
C VAL A 337 0.80 -28.55 -7.16
N SER A 338 1.65 -29.47 -6.73
CA SER A 338 2.61 -29.21 -5.64
C SER A 338 3.59 -28.08 -5.99
N PRO A 339 4.03 -27.27 -5.00
CA PRO A 339 5.04 -26.25 -5.21
C PRO A 339 6.36 -26.82 -5.75
N GLU A 340 6.69 -28.05 -5.36
CA GLU A 340 7.92 -28.73 -5.77
C GLU A 340 7.93 -29.06 -7.26
N VAL A 341 6.85 -29.65 -7.78
CA VAL A 341 6.70 -29.91 -9.22
C VAL A 341 6.77 -28.60 -10.02
N LYS A 342 6.16 -27.51 -9.53
CA LYS A 342 6.28 -26.20 -10.19
C LYS A 342 7.72 -25.69 -10.18
N ARG A 343 8.48 -25.90 -9.10
CA ARG A 343 9.90 -25.52 -9.00
C ARG A 343 10.76 -26.28 -9.99
N LEU A 344 10.56 -27.60 -10.11
CA LEU A 344 11.25 -28.45 -11.09
C LEU A 344 11.00 -27.95 -12.52
N LEU A 345 9.74 -27.68 -12.87
CA LEU A 345 9.40 -27.20 -14.21
C LEU A 345 9.99 -25.81 -14.52
N ARG A 346 10.07 -24.90 -13.54
CA ARG A 346 10.67 -23.57 -13.76
C ARG A 346 12.12 -23.64 -14.22
N GLN A 347 12.87 -24.68 -13.86
CA GLN A 347 14.25 -24.88 -14.31
C GLN A 347 14.32 -25.18 -15.82
N ASN A 348 13.28 -25.81 -16.39
CA ASN A 348 13.22 -26.17 -17.81
C ASN A 348 12.57 -25.09 -18.69
N PHE A 349 11.89 -24.10 -18.11
CA PHE A 349 11.17 -23.03 -18.81
C PHE A 349 11.89 -21.67 -18.80
N THR A 350 13.20 -21.64 -18.57
CA THR A 350 13.98 -20.42 -18.32
C THR A 350 13.68 -19.26 -19.31
N ARG A 351 13.71 -19.51 -20.62
CA ARG A 351 13.47 -18.49 -21.67
C ARG A 351 11.99 -18.14 -21.83
N GLU A 352 11.09 -19.09 -21.63
CA GLU A 352 9.65 -18.82 -21.64
C GLU A 352 9.24 -17.94 -20.45
N ILE A 353 9.83 -18.17 -19.27
CA ILE A 353 9.64 -17.34 -18.07
C ILE A 353 10.27 -15.96 -18.29
N GLU A 354 11.47 -15.90 -18.87
CA GLU A 354 12.12 -14.63 -19.20
C GLU A 354 11.26 -13.77 -20.16
N PHE A 355 10.61 -14.39 -21.15
CA PHE A 355 9.69 -13.70 -22.05
C PHE A 355 8.42 -13.22 -21.34
N TYR A 356 7.85 -14.04 -20.45
CA TYR A 356 6.69 -13.67 -19.63
C TYR A 356 7.01 -12.47 -18.72
N GLU A 357 8.13 -12.51 -17.99
CA GLU A 357 8.55 -11.42 -17.11
C GLU A 357 8.84 -10.13 -17.89
N PHE A 358 9.43 -10.24 -19.09
CA PHE A 358 9.59 -9.10 -19.99
C PHE A 358 8.25 -8.45 -20.36
N CYS A 359 7.25 -9.24 -20.75
CA CYS A 359 5.91 -8.72 -21.08
C CYS A 359 5.25 -8.07 -19.85
N LYS A 360 5.41 -8.69 -18.67
CA LYS A 360 4.91 -8.16 -17.40
C LYS A 360 5.55 -6.82 -17.04
N GLN A 361 6.87 -6.72 -17.11
CA GLN A 361 7.59 -5.46 -16.88
C GLN A 361 7.14 -4.36 -17.84
N ARG A 362 6.93 -4.70 -19.13
CA ARG A 362 6.40 -3.77 -20.14
C ARG A 362 4.99 -3.28 -19.78
N LEU A 363 4.10 -4.16 -19.34
CA LEU A 363 2.75 -3.79 -18.89
C LEU A 363 2.81 -2.81 -17.71
N HIS A 364 3.65 -3.09 -16.71
CA HIS A 364 3.87 -2.19 -15.57
C HIS A 364 4.41 -0.83 -16.02
N ALA A 365 5.34 -0.80 -16.98
CA ALA A 365 5.84 0.45 -17.56
C ALA A 365 4.75 1.25 -18.28
N HIS A 366 3.85 0.59 -19.03
CA HIS A 366 2.67 1.24 -19.64
C HIS A 366 1.75 1.84 -18.57
N ASN A 367 1.48 1.11 -17.49
CA ASN A 367 0.65 1.62 -16.41
C ASN A 367 1.29 2.80 -15.68
N MET A 368 2.60 2.75 -15.41
CA MET A 368 3.34 3.86 -14.81
C MET A 368 3.29 5.13 -15.68
N ARG A 369 3.27 5.00 -17.01
CA ARG A 369 3.06 6.14 -17.92
C ARG A 369 1.67 6.74 -17.82
N ILE A 370 0.64 5.91 -17.71
CA ILE A 370 -0.75 6.37 -17.51
C ILE A 370 -0.84 7.16 -16.19
N LEU A 371 -0.15 6.70 -15.15
CA LEU A 371 -0.15 7.35 -13.83
C LEU A 371 0.72 8.61 -13.79
N ASN A 372 1.79 8.71 -14.60
CA ASN A 372 2.76 9.81 -14.61
C ASN A 372 3.13 10.30 -16.04
N PRO A 373 2.27 11.09 -16.73
CA PRO A 373 2.49 11.50 -18.12
C PRO A 373 3.59 12.56 -18.36
N LEU A 374 4.16 13.20 -17.32
CA LEU A 374 5.01 14.40 -17.45
C LEU A 374 6.53 14.20 -17.25
N THR A 375 7.04 12.97 -17.05
CA THR A 375 8.43 12.78 -16.60
C THR A 375 9.52 12.75 -17.67
N LEU A 376 9.27 13.09 -18.94
CA LEU A 376 10.29 12.91 -19.99
C LEU A 376 10.37 14.05 -21.01
N ILE A 377 10.69 15.26 -20.52
CA ILE A 377 11.42 16.28 -21.30
C ILE A 377 12.57 16.80 -20.42
N SER A 378 13.63 16.00 -20.27
CA SER A 378 14.99 16.51 -20.02
C SER A 378 15.97 15.33 -19.97
N ASN A 379 16.56 15.00 -21.12
CA ASN A 379 17.77 14.20 -21.15
C ASN A 379 18.88 15.07 -21.74
N SER A 380 19.60 15.77 -20.87
CA SER A 380 20.98 16.18 -21.12
C SER A 380 21.65 16.56 -19.80
N SER A 381 22.56 15.68 -19.39
CA SER A 381 23.80 15.93 -18.64
C SER A 381 23.74 16.74 -17.33
N ASN A 382 24.07 16.03 -16.25
CA ASN A 382 24.72 16.54 -15.04
C ASN A 382 24.10 17.76 -14.35
N LYS A 383 23.20 17.46 -13.39
CA LYS A 383 23.21 18.05 -12.04
C LYS A 383 22.33 17.20 -11.11
N ILE A 384 22.93 16.15 -10.54
CA ILE A 384 22.44 15.52 -9.31
C ILE A 384 22.90 16.45 -8.19
N LEU A 385 21.99 17.30 -7.71
CA LEU A 385 21.95 18.07 -6.46
C LEU A 385 21.17 19.37 -6.74
N LEU A 386 20.10 19.60 -5.98
CA LEU A 386 19.18 20.77 -6.00
C LEU A 386 17.96 20.77 -6.96
N SER A 387 17.13 19.71 -6.99
CA SER A 387 15.76 19.85 -7.54
C SER A 387 14.62 19.29 -6.67
N LYS A 388 14.87 18.93 -5.40
CA LYS A 388 13.79 18.55 -4.45
C LYS A 388 13.15 19.73 -3.70
N PHE A 389 13.37 20.97 -4.12
CA PHE A 389 12.68 22.15 -3.59
C PHE A 389 12.23 23.08 -4.71
N THR A 390 11.14 22.72 -5.38
CA THR A 390 10.33 23.67 -6.12
C THR A 390 8.87 23.22 -6.06
N GLN A 391 8.30 23.35 -4.85
CA GLN A 391 6.89 23.08 -4.55
C GLN A 391 5.95 24.22 -5.03
N CYS A 392 6.46 25.24 -5.75
CA CYS A 392 5.64 26.35 -6.26
C CYS A 392 5.21 26.22 -7.72
N ALA A 393 6.00 25.60 -8.62
CA ALA A 393 5.71 25.65 -10.06
C ALA A 393 4.72 24.57 -10.55
N LEU A 394 4.63 23.42 -9.86
CA LEU A 394 3.67 22.35 -10.17
C LEU A 394 2.25 22.66 -9.63
N PHE A 395 2.13 23.67 -8.76
CA PHE A 395 0.87 24.05 -8.13
C PHE A 395 -0.08 24.76 -9.12
N GLU A 396 0.45 25.59 -10.02
CA GLU A 396 -0.36 26.31 -11.02
C GLU A 396 -0.73 25.43 -12.23
N GLN A 397 0.17 24.53 -12.65
CA GLN A 397 -0.05 23.72 -13.85
C GLN A 397 -1.00 22.52 -13.63
N TRP A 398 -1.08 21.98 -12.40
CA TRP A 398 -2.06 20.95 -12.06
C TRP A 398 -3.49 21.51 -11.96
N HIS A 399 -3.65 22.75 -11.50
CA HIS A 399 -4.95 23.43 -11.49
C HIS A 399 -5.43 23.85 -12.89
N HIS A 400 -4.52 24.17 -13.82
CA HIS A 400 -4.91 24.61 -15.17
C HIS A 400 -5.47 23.50 -16.07
N ASN A 401 -5.17 22.23 -15.82
CA ASN A 401 -5.58 21.11 -16.69
C ASN A 401 -6.92 20.44 -16.32
N ARG A 402 -7.76 21.05 -15.46
CA ARG A 402 -9.16 20.64 -15.26
C ARG A 402 -10.13 21.64 -15.89
N VAL A 403 -10.28 21.51 -17.20
CA VAL A 403 -11.47 21.92 -17.95
C VAL A 403 -12.09 20.65 -18.54
N LEU A 404 -12.67 19.82 -17.68
CA LEU A 404 -13.78 18.94 -18.05
C LEU A 404 -14.79 19.11 -16.92
N SER A 405 -15.70 20.03 -17.19
CA SER A 405 -16.80 20.42 -16.34
C SER A 405 -17.70 19.22 -16.05
N THR A 406 -17.97 18.98 -14.77
CA THR A 406 -19.34 18.66 -14.37
C THR A 406 -20.05 20.01 -14.26
N ASP A 407 -20.62 20.50 -15.37
CA ASP A 407 -21.53 21.65 -15.35
C ASP A 407 -22.85 21.22 -14.70
N ALA A 408 -22.81 21.00 -13.38
CA ALA A 408 -24.00 21.05 -12.57
C ALA A 408 -24.13 22.52 -12.13
N ALA A 409 -25.04 23.25 -12.76
CA ALA A 409 -25.44 24.58 -12.30
C ALA A 409 -25.79 24.51 -10.80
N PRO A 410 -25.40 25.51 -9.98
CA PRO A 410 -25.79 25.54 -8.58
C PRO A 410 -27.32 25.48 -8.50
N PRO A 411 -27.91 24.52 -7.76
CA PRO A 411 -29.35 24.37 -7.71
C PRO A 411 -30.00 25.59 -7.05
N GLN A 412 -31.04 26.13 -7.67
CA GLN A 412 -31.82 27.31 -7.21
C GLN A 412 -32.64 27.07 -5.91
N LYS A 413 -32.41 25.98 -5.16
CA LYS A 413 -33.03 25.76 -3.85
C LYS A 413 -32.24 26.52 -2.78
N THR A 414 -32.94 27.14 -1.83
CA THR A 414 -32.38 27.81 -0.65
C THR A 414 -31.54 26.81 0.17
N ALA A 415 -30.23 26.80 -0.04
CA ALA A 415 -29.31 25.95 0.72
C ALA A 415 -29.12 26.54 2.13
N GLU A 416 -29.14 25.70 3.15
CA GLU A 416 -28.75 26.10 4.51
C GLU A 416 -27.27 26.46 4.52
N PHE A 417 -26.89 27.49 5.30
CA PHE A 417 -25.51 27.97 5.34
C PHE A 417 -24.86 27.73 6.71
N TYR A 418 -23.67 27.13 6.67
CA TYR A 418 -22.76 26.97 7.80
C TYR A 418 -21.38 27.48 7.40
N ASP A 419 -20.63 28.08 8.31
CA ASP A 419 -19.26 28.54 8.00
C ASP A 419 -18.31 27.35 7.83
N ILE A 420 -18.46 26.31 8.67
CA ILE A 420 -17.63 25.11 8.65
C ILE A 420 -18.54 23.88 8.69
N VAL A 421 -18.27 22.89 7.83
CA VAL A 421 -18.94 21.59 7.85
C VAL A 421 -17.90 20.50 8.03
N ILE A 422 -18.05 19.67 9.06
CA ILE A 422 -17.21 18.50 9.36
C ILE A 422 -17.98 17.25 8.93
N ALA A 423 -17.52 16.59 7.87
CA ALA A 423 -18.09 15.36 7.38
C ALA A 423 -17.47 14.16 8.10
N GLY A 424 -18.18 13.60 9.10
CA GLY A 424 -17.74 12.46 9.91
C GLY A 424 -17.61 12.83 11.39
N GLY A 425 -18.40 12.21 12.25
CA GLY A 425 -18.43 12.41 13.70
C GLY A 425 -17.74 11.30 14.49
N GLY A 426 -16.71 10.67 13.91
CA GLY A 426 -15.79 9.80 14.66
C GLY A 426 -14.88 10.63 15.58
N LEU A 427 -14.11 9.95 16.45
CA LEU A 427 -13.26 10.58 17.49
C LEU A 427 -12.52 11.84 17.02
N VAL A 428 -11.79 11.76 15.90
CA VAL A 428 -11.01 12.90 15.37
C VAL A 428 -11.90 14.07 14.95
N GLY A 429 -13.01 13.78 14.25
CA GLY A 429 -13.96 14.80 13.81
C GLY A 429 -14.67 15.48 14.99
N THR A 430 -15.05 14.71 16.01
CA THR A 430 -15.67 15.23 17.23
C THR A 430 -14.70 16.08 18.05
N ILE A 431 -13.44 15.61 18.21
CA ILE A 431 -12.38 16.37 18.90
C ILE A 431 -12.16 17.71 18.20
N LEU A 432 -12.07 17.71 16.86
CA LEU A 432 -11.95 18.95 16.10
C LEU A 432 -13.17 19.86 16.28
N ALA A 433 -14.38 19.31 16.25
CA ALA A 433 -15.61 20.09 16.45
C ALA A 433 -15.62 20.82 17.80
N VAL A 434 -15.26 20.11 18.89
CA VAL A 434 -15.12 20.73 20.22
C VAL A 434 -14.01 21.78 20.22
N ALA A 435 -12.85 21.48 19.62
CA ALA A 435 -11.72 22.39 19.58
C ALA A 435 -12.02 23.69 18.82
N LEU A 436 -12.78 23.61 17.73
CA LEU A 436 -13.25 24.78 16.99
C LEU A 436 -14.38 25.52 17.72
N GLY A 437 -15.28 24.79 18.40
CA GLY A 437 -16.37 25.38 19.17
C GLY A 437 -15.90 26.18 20.39
N GLN A 438 -14.80 25.77 21.02
CA GLN A 438 -14.19 26.47 22.16
C GLN A 438 -13.37 27.70 21.75
N LEU A 439 -13.07 27.90 20.46
CA LEU A 439 -12.34 29.07 20.00
C LEU A 439 -13.20 30.33 20.07
N SER A 440 -12.81 31.29 20.92
CA SER A 440 -13.52 32.57 21.08
C SER A 440 -13.64 33.35 19.76
N ARG A 441 -12.63 33.27 18.90
CA ARG A 441 -12.63 33.91 17.56
C ARG A 441 -13.62 33.28 16.58
N LEU A 442 -14.02 32.02 16.80
CA LEU A 442 -15.01 31.30 15.98
C LEU A 442 -16.40 31.28 16.63
N SER A 443 -16.61 31.98 17.75
CA SER A 443 -17.90 31.99 18.46
C SER A 443 -19.07 32.48 17.61
N ASN A 444 -18.83 33.33 16.61
CA ASN A 444 -19.83 33.82 15.66
C ASN A 444 -19.95 32.96 14.39
N LYS A 445 -19.19 31.86 14.27
CA LYS A 445 -19.17 30.96 13.12
C LYS A 445 -20.04 29.74 13.38
N LYS A 446 -20.94 29.42 12.45
CA LYS A 446 -21.80 28.23 12.53
C LYS A 446 -21.05 27.00 12.05
N ILE A 447 -20.90 26.01 12.93
CA ILE A 447 -20.22 24.76 12.61
C ILE A 447 -21.26 23.64 12.57
N LEU A 448 -21.26 22.84 11.51
CA LEU A 448 -22.09 21.65 11.38
C LEU A 448 -21.21 20.39 11.36
N MET A 449 -21.47 19.44 12.24
CA MET A 449 -20.87 18.11 12.19
C MET A 449 -21.90 17.09 11.70
N LEU A 450 -21.53 16.31 10.69
CA LEU A 450 -22.36 15.24 10.13
C LEU A 450 -21.92 13.89 10.72
N GLU A 451 -22.85 13.16 11.34
CA GLU A 451 -22.62 11.79 11.82
C GLU A 451 -23.62 10.82 11.19
N SER A 452 -23.08 9.77 10.59
CA SER A 452 -23.84 8.73 9.89
C SER A 452 -24.60 7.79 10.83
N ALA A 453 -24.06 7.54 12.02
CA ALA A 453 -24.71 6.76 13.05
C ALA A 453 -25.84 7.56 13.71
N ASP A 454 -26.82 6.85 14.24
CA ASP A 454 -27.70 7.41 15.26
C ASP A 454 -26.89 7.74 16.52
N LYS A 455 -27.51 8.35 17.55
CA LYS A 455 -26.89 8.77 18.83
C LYS A 455 -26.13 7.66 19.63
N PHE A 456 -25.85 6.52 19.03
CA PHE A 456 -25.20 5.35 19.59
C PHE A 456 -23.90 5.65 20.35
N TRP A 457 -23.02 6.54 19.86
CA TRP A 457 -21.76 6.88 20.56
C TRP A 457 -21.93 7.91 21.70
N THR A 458 -23.04 8.67 21.72
CA THR A 458 -23.31 9.63 22.80
C THR A 458 -23.96 8.97 24.00
N LYS A 459 -24.57 7.79 23.81
CA LYS A 459 -24.84 6.86 24.91
C LYS A 459 -23.52 6.20 25.30
N GLY A 460 -22.73 6.90 26.10
CA GLY A 460 -21.82 6.19 27.00
C GLY A 460 -22.66 5.22 27.83
N PRO A 461 -22.09 4.14 28.36
CA PRO A 461 -22.79 3.34 29.33
C PRO A 461 -23.14 4.24 30.53
N GLU A 462 -24.38 4.76 30.57
CA GLU A 462 -24.90 5.57 31.68
C GLU A 462 -24.83 4.79 33.02
N SER A 463 -24.62 3.47 32.93
CA SER A 463 -24.51 2.52 34.03
C SER A 463 -23.09 2.07 34.40
N ILE A 464 -22.02 2.49 33.72
CA ILE A 464 -20.66 1.97 33.98
C ILE A 464 -19.77 3.10 34.53
N LYS A 465 -20.02 3.46 35.79
CA LYS A 465 -18.95 3.88 36.72
C LYS A 465 -18.61 2.68 37.59
N THR A 466 -18.24 1.57 36.98
CA THR A 466 -17.75 0.41 37.69
C THR A 466 -16.25 0.56 37.91
N SER A 467 -15.78 0.02 39.02
CA SER A 467 -14.38 -0.01 39.45
C SER A 467 -13.40 -0.37 38.33
N ASP A 468 -12.11 -0.03 38.51
CA ASP A 468 -11.01 -0.42 37.61
C ASP A 468 -10.92 -1.94 37.32
N ASP A 469 -11.61 -2.76 38.11
CA ASP A 469 -11.68 -4.22 38.00
C ASP A 469 -12.88 -4.76 37.18
N ASP A 470 -13.73 -3.92 36.59
CA ASP A 470 -14.82 -4.40 35.74
C ASP A 470 -14.28 -4.96 34.41
N PRO A 471 -14.57 -6.23 34.04
CA PRO A 471 -14.12 -6.82 32.78
C PRO A 471 -14.78 -6.25 31.52
N ASP A 472 -15.81 -5.41 31.62
CA ASP A 472 -16.49 -4.82 30.44
C ASP A 472 -15.65 -3.71 29.78
N PHE A 473 -14.57 -4.11 29.12
CA PHE A 473 -13.70 -3.24 28.33
C PHE A 473 -14.11 -3.22 26.86
N SER A 474 -13.98 -2.06 26.22
CA SER A 474 -14.08 -1.94 24.77
C SER A 474 -12.93 -2.66 24.06
N ASN A 475 -13.26 -3.45 23.03
CA ASN A 475 -12.27 -4.15 22.19
C ASN A 475 -11.32 -3.20 21.41
N ARG A 476 -11.60 -1.89 21.40
CA ARG A 476 -10.76 -0.89 20.74
C ARG A 476 -10.17 0.05 21.77
N VAL A 477 -8.87 -0.11 22.00
CA VAL A 477 -8.07 0.75 22.85
C VAL A 477 -7.02 1.49 22.02
N VAL A 478 -6.57 2.61 22.55
CA VAL A 478 -5.53 3.44 21.96
C VAL A 478 -4.45 3.75 22.98
N ALA A 479 -3.20 3.76 22.54
CA ALA A 479 -2.07 4.28 23.30
C ALA A 479 -1.90 5.78 23.01
N LEU A 480 -2.50 6.63 23.83
CA LEU A 480 -2.42 8.08 23.68
C LEU A 480 -1.03 8.60 24.03
N SER A 481 -0.42 9.34 23.10
CA SER A 481 0.86 10.00 23.32
C SER A 481 0.75 11.16 24.33
N PRO A 482 1.85 11.56 24.99
CA PRO A 482 1.86 12.72 25.87
C PRO A 482 1.36 14.01 25.19
N GLY A 483 1.70 14.23 23.91
CA GLY A 483 1.20 15.36 23.12
C GLY A 483 -0.31 15.33 22.93
N SER A 484 -0.87 14.19 22.53
CA SER A 484 -2.32 14.02 22.39
C SER A 484 -3.06 14.21 23.71
N LYS A 485 -2.53 13.65 24.82
CA LYS A 485 -3.06 13.89 26.17
C LYS A 485 -3.05 15.37 26.53
N LYS A 486 -1.95 16.07 26.26
CA LYS A 486 -1.82 17.51 26.55
C LYS A 486 -2.84 18.34 25.77
N PHE A 487 -3.08 18.02 24.49
CA PHE A 487 -4.10 18.71 23.71
C PHE A 487 -5.51 18.43 24.23
N LEU A 488 -5.84 17.18 24.54
CA LEU A 488 -7.13 16.82 25.16
C LEU A 488 -7.33 17.50 26.53
N ALA A 489 -6.28 17.64 27.33
CA ALA A 489 -6.32 18.36 28.60
C ALA A 489 -6.54 19.87 28.40
N LYS A 490 -5.93 20.47 27.37
CA LYS A 490 -6.17 21.88 27.00
C LYS A 490 -7.65 22.13 26.64
N LEU A 491 -8.33 21.14 26.06
CA LEU A 491 -9.76 21.20 25.74
C LEU A 491 -10.68 20.88 26.95
N GLY A 492 -10.11 20.48 28.09
CA GLY A 492 -10.84 19.99 29.27
C GLY A 492 -11.30 18.53 29.17
N ILE A 493 -11.20 17.91 28.00
CA ILE A 493 -11.68 16.55 27.70
C ILE A 493 -10.99 15.50 28.56
N TRP A 494 -9.70 15.66 28.83
CA TRP A 494 -8.91 14.67 29.57
C TRP A 494 -9.45 14.39 30.99
N GLU A 495 -10.00 15.40 31.66
CA GLU A 495 -10.49 15.25 33.05
C GLU A 495 -11.77 14.40 33.13
N GLU A 496 -12.48 14.22 32.01
CA GLU A 496 -13.65 13.35 31.91
C GLU A 496 -13.28 11.90 31.50
N VAL A 497 -12.01 11.64 31.17
CA VAL A 497 -11.51 10.30 30.88
C VAL A 497 -11.35 9.55 32.21
N TRP A 498 -12.45 8.96 32.67
CA TRP A 498 -12.55 8.29 33.96
C TRP A 498 -11.74 6.99 34.07
N ARG A 499 -11.40 6.36 32.94
CA ARG A 499 -10.63 5.11 32.88
C ARG A 499 -9.45 5.25 31.92
N SER A 500 -8.24 5.23 32.46
CA SER A 500 -6.99 5.25 31.69
C SER A 500 -5.86 4.55 32.44
N ARG A 501 -4.96 3.89 31.71
CA ARG A 501 -3.79 3.21 32.30
C ARG A 501 -2.48 3.83 31.82
N PRO A 502 -1.65 4.39 32.71
CA PRO A 502 -0.36 4.94 32.31
C PRO A 502 0.64 3.81 32.01
N VAL A 503 1.38 3.96 30.91
CA VAL A 503 2.45 3.06 30.50
C VAL A 503 3.79 3.65 30.92
N SER A 504 4.43 3.05 31.91
CA SER A 504 5.74 3.47 32.42
C SER A 504 6.90 2.82 31.65
N CYS A 505 6.65 1.67 31.04
CA CYS A 505 7.68 0.94 30.29
C CYS A 505 7.10 0.42 28.97
N LEU A 506 7.85 0.54 27.88
CA LEU A 506 7.57 -0.14 26.62
C LEU A 506 8.75 -1.07 26.31
N GLN A 507 8.48 -2.37 26.20
CA GLN A 507 9.49 -3.36 25.80
C GLN A 507 9.10 -3.99 24.46
N VAL A 508 10.02 -3.90 23.49
CA VAL A 508 9.87 -4.44 22.14
C VAL A 508 10.99 -5.42 21.86
N TRP A 509 10.68 -6.64 21.45
CA TRP A 509 11.71 -7.65 21.15
C TRP A 509 11.37 -8.52 19.95
N ASP A 510 12.41 -9.14 19.40
CA ASP A 510 12.32 -10.08 18.29
C ASP A 510 12.21 -11.52 18.81
N ALA A 511 11.45 -12.38 18.14
CA ALA A 511 11.39 -13.80 18.47
C ALA A 511 12.57 -14.59 17.90
N LEU A 512 13.17 -14.14 16.79
CA LEU A 512 14.28 -14.83 16.11
C LEU A 512 15.67 -14.40 16.61
N SER A 513 15.74 -13.44 17.54
CA SER A 513 16.98 -12.98 18.15
C SER A 513 16.74 -12.60 19.62
N ASP A 514 17.82 -12.42 20.38
CA ASP A 514 17.73 -11.95 21.77
C ASP A 514 17.75 -10.43 21.91
N ALA A 515 17.73 -9.71 20.79
CA ALA A 515 17.71 -8.26 20.79
C ALA A 515 16.35 -7.74 21.26
N HIS A 516 16.40 -6.71 22.10
CA HIS A 516 15.23 -5.99 22.60
C HIS A 516 15.53 -4.50 22.73
N ILE A 517 14.48 -3.68 22.68
CA ILE A 517 14.49 -2.28 23.09
C ILE A 517 13.58 -2.15 24.29
N SER A 518 14.06 -1.45 25.32
CA SER A 518 13.22 -1.03 26.44
C SER A 518 13.28 0.49 26.59
N PHE A 519 12.10 1.10 26.76
CA PHE A 519 11.93 2.49 27.14
C PHE A 519 11.38 2.53 28.56
N ASN A 520 12.11 3.09 29.53
CA ASN A 520 11.73 3.10 30.94
C ASN A 520 11.47 4.51 31.46
N ASN A 521 10.49 4.65 32.35
CA ASN A 521 10.14 5.92 33.01
C ASN A 521 11.28 6.52 33.87
N SER A 522 12.29 5.74 34.26
CA SER A 522 13.47 6.31 34.93
C SER A 522 14.19 7.37 34.08
N ASP A 523 14.03 7.29 32.76
CA ASP A 523 14.71 8.17 31.81
C ASP A 523 13.83 9.37 31.40
N TYR A 524 12.55 9.39 31.80
CA TYR A 524 11.54 10.38 31.37
C TYR A 524 10.65 10.82 32.54
N GLN A 525 10.39 12.13 32.70
CA GLN A 525 9.55 12.65 33.81
C GLN A 525 8.05 12.34 33.66
N GLN A 526 7.62 11.65 32.59
CA GLN A 526 6.22 11.38 32.27
C GLN A 526 6.06 9.98 31.66
N PRO A 527 4.88 9.33 31.84
CA PRO A 527 4.57 8.06 31.19
C PRO A 527 4.74 8.12 29.66
N VAL A 528 5.16 7.00 29.07
CA VAL A 528 5.38 6.83 27.63
C VAL A 528 4.09 7.04 26.85
N ALA A 529 2.98 6.50 27.36
CA ALA A 529 1.64 6.63 26.80
C ALA A 529 0.58 6.41 27.88
N HIS A 530 -0.69 6.69 27.55
CA HIS A 530 -1.84 6.24 28.34
C HIS A 530 -2.72 5.33 27.48
N ILE A 531 -3.00 4.11 27.94
CA ILE A 531 -3.96 3.23 27.29
C ILE A 531 -5.36 3.68 27.70
N VAL A 532 -6.18 3.99 26.70
CA VAL A 532 -7.55 4.48 26.88
C VAL A 532 -8.47 3.74 25.92
N GLU A 533 -9.67 3.42 26.37
CA GLU A 533 -10.71 2.84 25.52
C GLU A 533 -11.31 3.89 24.59
N ASN A 534 -11.53 3.54 23.33
CA ASN A 534 -12.11 4.45 22.36
C ASN A 534 -13.52 4.89 22.77
N ALA A 535 -14.30 4.02 23.43
CA ALA A 535 -15.64 4.33 23.93
C ALA A 535 -15.61 5.37 25.06
N VAL A 536 -14.66 5.25 26.01
CA VAL A 536 -14.46 6.22 27.10
C VAL A 536 -14.09 7.58 26.52
N LEU A 537 -13.16 7.61 25.57
CA LEU A 537 -12.77 8.87 24.92
C LEU A 537 -13.93 9.49 24.13
N ALA A 538 -14.70 8.69 23.39
CA ALA A 538 -15.86 9.17 22.64
C ALA A 538 -16.92 9.79 23.57
N HIS A 539 -17.19 9.14 24.70
CA HIS A 539 -18.09 9.66 25.73
C HIS A 539 -17.58 10.98 26.31
N ALA A 540 -16.31 11.04 26.73
CA ALA A 540 -15.69 12.24 27.28
C ALA A 540 -15.81 13.42 26.31
N VAL A 541 -15.46 13.23 25.03
CA VAL A 541 -15.56 14.27 24.00
C VAL A 541 -17.02 14.69 23.76
N SER A 542 -17.96 13.75 23.78
CA SER A 542 -19.39 14.03 23.53
C SER A 542 -20.03 14.94 24.58
N LYS A 543 -19.53 14.92 25.82
CA LYS A 543 -20.00 15.82 26.89
C LYS A 543 -19.72 17.29 26.53
N PHE A 544 -18.48 17.58 26.14
CA PHE A 544 -18.08 18.93 25.74
C PHE A 544 -18.71 19.39 24.43
N LEU A 545 -19.10 18.46 23.57
CA LEU A 545 -19.79 18.79 22.32
C LEU A 545 -21.17 19.42 22.57
N ASN A 546 -21.85 19.08 23.67
CA ASN A 546 -23.12 19.71 24.04
C ASN A 546 -22.94 21.11 24.66
N ASP A 547 -21.75 21.41 25.19
CA ASP A 547 -21.46 22.67 25.87
C ASP A 547 -21.07 23.79 24.88
N VAL A 548 -20.70 23.44 23.63
CA VAL A 548 -20.32 24.41 22.60
C VAL A 548 -21.54 24.87 21.79
N SER A 549 -21.93 26.14 21.96
CA SER A 549 -23.19 26.68 21.41
C SER A 549 -23.20 26.93 19.89
N ASN A 550 -22.03 27.04 19.27
CA ASN A 550 -21.88 27.32 17.83
C ASN A 550 -21.72 26.06 16.97
N VAL A 551 -21.72 24.86 17.58
CA VAL A 551 -21.63 23.58 16.90
C VAL A 551 -22.99 22.89 16.88
N THR A 552 -23.48 22.56 15.69
CA THR A 552 -24.69 21.75 15.48
C THR A 552 -24.28 20.36 15.03
N VAL A 553 -24.89 19.32 15.60
CA VAL A 553 -24.63 17.92 15.20
C VAL A 553 -25.85 17.35 14.50
N ALA A 554 -25.67 16.90 13.25
CA ALA A 554 -26.70 16.19 12.50
C ALA A 554 -26.41 14.68 12.53
N PHE A 555 -27.14 13.96 13.39
CA PHE A 555 -27.12 12.50 13.47
C PHE A 555 -27.92 11.86 12.32
N GLY A 556 -27.63 10.59 12.01
CA GLY A 556 -28.26 9.86 10.91
C GLY A 556 -28.05 10.52 9.53
N SER A 557 -27.13 11.48 9.45
CA SER A 557 -26.93 12.35 8.30
C SER A 557 -25.50 12.17 7.80
N SER A 558 -25.35 11.80 6.53
CA SER A 558 -24.04 11.61 5.93
C SER A 558 -23.97 12.24 4.54
N LEU A 559 -22.76 12.62 4.16
CA LEU A 559 -22.44 13.18 2.86
C LEU A 559 -22.85 12.22 1.72
N LYS A 560 -23.70 12.68 0.80
CA LYS A 560 -24.00 11.98 -0.46
C LYS A 560 -22.98 12.37 -1.52
N SER A 561 -22.88 13.66 -1.81
CA SER A 561 -21.91 14.24 -2.74
C SER A 561 -21.57 15.67 -2.29
N CYS A 562 -20.46 16.20 -2.79
CA CYS A 562 -20.12 17.61 -2.63
C CYS A 562 -19.59 18.18 -3.96
N VAL A 563 -19.68 19.49 -4.10
CA VAL A 563 -19.14 20.26 -5.20
C VAL A 563 -18.17 21.27 -4.60
N ILE A 564 -16.91 21.16 -5.00
CA ILE A 564 -15.82 22.01 -4.54
C ILE A 564 -15.49 22.99 -5.69
N PRO A 565 -15.49 24.31 -5.45
CA PRO A 565 -15.25 25.30 -6.50
C PRO A 565 -13.86 25.16 -7.14
N SER A 566 -13.82 25.26 -8.46
CA SER A 566 -12.60 25.13 -9.27
C SER A 566 -11.79 26.43 -9.33
N GLU A 567 -12.44 27.59 -9.31
CA GLU A 567 -11.80 28.92 -9.36
C GLU A 567 -11.83 29.63 -8.01
N SER A 568 -10.97 30.64 -7.85
CA SER A 568 -10.87 31.47 -6.65
C SER A 568 -11.55 32.82 -6.89
N LYS A 569 -12.87 32.81 -7.12
CA LYS A 569 -13.66 34.04 -7.01
C LYS A 569 -14.03 34.27 -5.55
N LEU A 570 -13.86 35.51 -5.10
CA LEU A 570 -14.20 35.91 -3.74
C LEU A 570 -15.71 35.67 -3.52
N GLY A 571 -16.05 34.85 -2.54
CA GLY A 571 -17.44 34.50 -2.20
C GLY A 571 -17.95 33.15 -2.72
N GLU A 572 -17.18 32.40 -3.51
CA GLU A 572 -17.57 31.02 -3.88
C GLU A 572 -17.51 30.08 -2.69
N LYS A 573 -18.56 29.27 -2.51
CA LYS A 573 -18.74 28.32 -1.39
C LYS A 573 -18.66 26.89 -1.88
N ALA A 574 -18.35 25.96 -0.98
CA ALA A 574 -18.53 24.53 -1.25
C ALA A 574 -20.00 24.16 -1.02
N TYR A 575 -20.55 23.31 -1.89
CA TYR A 575 -21.93 22.82 -1.77
C TYR A 575 -21.95 21.34 -1.45
N ILE A 576 -22.84 20.96 -0.54
CA ILE A 576 -22.91 19.63 0.05
C ILE A 576 -24.33 19.12 -0.12
N SER A 577 -24.46 17.92 -0.70
CA SER A 577 -25.72 17.18 -0.75
C SER A 577 -25.68 16.08 0.31
N LEU A 578 -26.66 16.08 1.21
CA LEU A 578 -26.84 15.05 2.21
C LEU A 578 -27.66 13.88 1.65
N LYS A 579 -27.63 12.73 2.32
CA LYS A 579 -28.42 11.55 1.93
C LYS A 579 -29.94 11.76 2.01
N ASP A 580 -30.39 12.71 2.80
CA ASP A 580 -31.80 13.12 2.91
C ASP A 580 -32.19 14.21 1.88
N GLU A 581 -31.34 14.40 0.86
CA GLU A 581 -31.49 15.38 -0.23
C GLU A 581 -31.44 16.86 0.21
N ARG A 582 -31.15 17.16 1.48
CA ARG A 582 -30.87 18.54 1.91
C ARG A 582 -29.56 19.04 1.29
N MET A 583 -29.54 20.34 1.00
CA MET A 583 -28.39 21.03 0.40
C MET A 583 -27.83 22.05 1.38
N ILE A 584 -26.51 22.02 1.57
CA ILE A 584 -25.78 22.87 2.50
C ILE A 584 -24.66 23.60 1.78
N ALA A 585 -24.55 24.91 1.98
CA ALA A 585 -23.44 25.73 1.52
C ALA A 585 -22.46 25.98 2.68
N THR A 586 -21.15 25.91 2.41
CA THR A 586 -20.11 26.14 3.42
C THR A 586 -18.90 26.90 2.92
N ASP A 587 -18.26 27.67 3.81
CA ASP A 587 -16.97 28.31 3.54
C ASP A 587 -15.79 27.35 3.74
N LEU A 588 -15.96 26.28 4.51
CA LEU A 588 -14.96 25.22 4.67
C LEU A 588 -15.62 23.86 4.90
N LEU A 589 -15.24 22.85 4.11
CA LEU A 589 -15.62 21.45 4.26
C LEU A 589 -14.42 20.64 4.78
N ILE A 590 -14.57 19.98 5.92
CA ILE A 590 -13.53 19.16 6.53
C ILE A 590 -13.94 17.69 6.42
N GLY A 591 -13.17 16.89 5.68
CA GLY A 591 -13.35 15.44 5.58
C GLY A 591 -12.72 14.71 6.77
N ALA A 592 -13.57 14.14 7.62
CA ALA A 592 -13.23 13.29 8.75
C ALA A 592 -13.99 11.94 8.67
N ASP A 593 -14.39 11.54 7.46
CA ASP A 593 -15.29 10.42 7.14
C ASP A 593 -14.56 9.08 6.92
N GLY A 594 -13.35 8.97 7.46
CA GLY A 594 -12.56 7.74 7.51
C GLY A 594 -11.94 7.30 6.17
N PHE A 595 -11.43 6.08 6.13
CA PHE A 595 -10.61 5.62 5.00
C PHE A 595 -11.33 5.63 3.63
N ASN A 596 -12.67 5.51 3.61
CA ASN A 596 -13.51 5.62 2.41
C ASN A 596 -14.05 7.04 2.18
N SER A 597 -13.25 8.06 2.51
CA SER A 597 -13.64 9.47 2.45
C SER A 597 -14.18 9.89 1.08
N ARG A 598 -15.43 10.36 1.06
CA ARG A 598 -16.05 10.95 -0.14
C ARG A 598 -15.48 12.32 -0.43
N VAL A 599 -15.17 13.09 0.62
CA VAL A 599 -14.54 14.42 0.49
C VAL A 599 -13.22 14.30 -0.26
N ARG A 600 -12.37 13.32 0.11
CA ARG A 600 -11.11 13.05 -0.58
C ARG A 600 -11.32 12.69 -2.06
N THR A 601 -12.29 11.83 -2.36
CA THR A 601 -12.61 11.44 -3.74
C THR A 601 -13.05 12.65 -4.57
N THR A 602 -13.91 13.53 -4.03
CA THR A 602 -14.34 14.75 -4.72
C THR A 602 -13.20 15.73 -4.94
N MET A 603 -12.30 15.89 -3.96
CA MET A 603 -11.08 16.69 -4.13
C MET A 603 -10.21 16.17 -5.29
N GLY A 604 -10.38 14.90 -5.68
CA GLY A 604 -9.54 14.26 -6.69
C GLY A 604 -8.10 14.08 -6.22
N SER A 605 -7.89 14.02 -4.90
CA SER A 605 -6.57 13.81 -4.34
C SER A 605 -6.09 12.39 -4.64
N PRO A 606 -4.91 12.20 -5.27
CA PRO A 606 -4.33 10.88 -5.41
C PRO A 606 -4.18 10.21 -4.04
N TYR A 607 -4.59 8.94 -3.97
CA TYR A 607 -4.57 8.18 -2.72
C TYR A 607 -3.74 6.91 -2.90
N LEU A 608 -2.59 6.86 -2.24
CA LEU A 608 -1.74 5.69 -2.18
C LEU A 608 -2.24 4.78 -1.06
N GLY A 609 -2.79 3.61 -1.39
CA GLY A 609 -3.26 2.66 -0.40
C GLY A 609 -2.99 1.21 -0.82
N PHE A 610 -2.67 0.37 0.16
CA PHE A 610 -2.50 -1.07 -0.02
C PHE A 610 -2.90 -1.80 1.26
N ASN A 611 -3.36 -3.03 1.13
CA ASN A 611 -3.60 -3.90 2.28
C ASN A 611 -2.29 -4.58 2.67
N TYR A 612 -2.08 -4.79 3.98
CA TYR A 612 -0.92 -5.54 4.46
C TYR A 612 -1.09 -7.06 4.31
N ASP A 613 -2.25 -7.53 3.83
CA ASP A 613 -2.68 -8.94 3.91
C ASP A 613 -2.49 -9.49 5.34
N ARG A 614 -2.92 -8.66 6.30
CA ARG A 614 -2.89 -8.92 7.73
C ARG A 614 -4.21 -8.50 8.38
N MET A 615 -4.57 -9.22 9.43
CA MET A 615 -5.68 -8.92 10.33
C MET A 615 -5.10 -8.66 11.71
N ALA A 616 -5.60 -7.65 12.43
CA ALA A 616 -5.36 -7.49 13.85
C ALA A 616 -6.47 -8.20 14.62
N VAL A 617 -6.10 -9.25 15.36
CA VAL A 617 -6.95 -9.90 16.36
C VAL A 617 -6.80 -9.14 17.67
N VAL A 618 -7.92 -8.73 18.26
CA VAL A 618 -7.98 -8.03 19.55
C VAL A 618 -8.84 -8.81 20.52
N ALA A 619 -8.49 -8.74 21.80
CA ALA A 619 -9.21 -9.40 22.89
C ALA A 619 -8.83 -8.75 24.23
N THR A 620 -9.71 -8.86 25.22
CA THR A 620 -9.41 -8.47 26.60
C THR A 620 -8.96 -9.72 27.36
N LEU A 621 -7.72 -9.70 27.84
CA LEU A 621 -7.07 -10.83 28.48
C LEU A 621 -6.98 -10.63 29.99
N LYS A 622 -7.25 -11.68 30.75
CA LYS A 622 -7.06 -11.73 32.20
C LYS A 622 -5.69 -12.31 32.52
N LEU A 623 -4.91 -11.60 33.33
CA LEU A 623 -3.60 -12.02 33.78
C LEU A 623 -3.70 -13.14 34.82
N ASN A 624 -2.71 -14.03 34.85
CA ASN A 624 -2.65 -15.12 35.83
C ASN A 624 -2.48 -14.61 37.26
N GLU A 625 -1.67 -13.56 37.43
CA GLU A 625 -1.47 -12.90 38.71
C GLU A 625 -1.66 -11.39 38.53
N PRO A 626 -2.37 -10.71 39.45
CA PRO A 626 -2.44 -9.25 39.44
C PRO A 626 -1.04 -8.66 39.59
N THR A 627 -0.68 -7.72 38.73
CA THR A 627 0.61 -7.02 38.79
C THR A 627 0.38 -5.51 38.81
N ASP A 628 1.43 -4.70 38.99
CA ASP A 628 1.30 -3.26 38.75
C ASP A 628 0.90 -2.96 37.30
N ASN A 629 1.08 -3.89 36.34
CA ASN A 629 0.65 -3.81 34.95
C ASN A 629 0.72 -2.39 34.35
N ARG A 630 1.95 -1.84 34.29
CA ARG A 630 2.26 -0.54 33.65
C ARG A 630 3.26 -0.68 32.51
N ALA A 631 3.53 -1.91 32.09
CA ALA A 631 4.41 -2.21 30.97
C ALA A 631 3.57 -2.58 29.75
N ALA A 632 3.88 -1.97 28.61
CA ALA A 632 3.38 -2.37 27.32
C ALA A 632 4.42 -3.30 26.66
N TRP A 633 3.95 -4.42 26.13
CA TRP A 633 4.80 -5.45 25.58
C TRP A 633 4.52 -5.60 24.09
N GLN A 634 5.56 -5.73 23.28
CA GLN A 634 5.43 -6.01 21.86
C GLN A 634 6.50 -6.99 21.41
N ARG A 635 6.06 -8.09 20.79
CA ARG A 635 6.94 -9.11 20.24
C ARG A 635 6.72 -9.26 18.75
N PHE A 636 7.80 -9.28 17.98
CA PHE A 636 7.75 -9.69 16.57
C PHE A 636 7.93 -11.19 16.47
N VAL A 637 6.84 -11.91 16.15
CA VAL A 637 6.85 -13.36 15.95
C VAL A 637 6.95 -13.72 14.46
N PRO A 638 7.61 -14.83 14.09
CA PRO A 638 7.75 -15.26 12.70
C PRO A 638 6.38 -15.58 12.11
N THR A 639 6.19 -15.37 10.80
CA THR A 639 4.97 -15.68 10.03
C THR A 639 3.64 -15.07 10.53
N GLY A 640 3.62 -14.24 11.57
CA GLY A 640 2.36 -13.74 12.15
C GLY A 640 2.51 -12.69 13.25
N GLY A 641 3.42 -11.72 13.11
CA GLY A 641 3.65 -10.66 14.09
C GLY A 641 3.54 -9.24 13.53
N PRO A 642 3.44 -8.21 14.40
CA PRO A 642 3.66 -8.29 15.86
C PRO A 642 2.45 -8.77 16.68
N ILE A 643 2.74 -9.28 17.87
CA ILE A 643 1.78 -9.46 18.98
C ILE A 643 2.10 -8.45 20.09
N ALA A 644 1.09 -7.77 20.61
CA ALA A 644 1.23 -6.75 21.65
C ALA A 644 0.25 -6.98 22.81
N LEU A 645 0.70 -6.67 24.03
CA LEU A 645 -0.06 -6.72 25.27
C LEU A 645 -0.04 -5.33 25.91
N LEU A 646 -1.21 -4.68 25.94
CA LEU A 646 -1.37 -3.31 26.42
C LEU A 646 -2.09 -3.31 27.77
N PRO A 647 -1.56 -2.66 28.80
CA PRO A 647 -2.15 -2.73 30.14
C PRO A 647 -3.46 -1.95 30.22
N LEU A 648 -4.49 -2.53 30.85
CA LEU A 648 -5.80 -1.89 31.10
C LEU A 648 -6.03 -1.65 32.60
N SER A 649 -5.80 -2.68 33.41
CA SER A 649 -5.89 -2.63 34.87
C SER A 649 -4.83 -3.55 35.48
N PRO A 650 -4.68 -3.63 36.82
CA PRO A 650 -3.77 -4.60 37.44
C PRO A 650 -4.01 -6.07 37.01
N GLN A 651 -5.24 -6.40 36.59
CA GLN A 651 -5.68 -7.76 36.25
C GLN A 651 -5.92 -7.98 34.75
N PHE A 652 -6.14 -6.92 33.98
CA PHE A 652 -6.54 -7.03 32.57
C PHE A 652 -5.59 -6.29 31.63
N SER A 653 -5.40 -6.87 30.44
CA SER A 653 -4.63 -6.30 29.34
C SER A 653 -5.33 -6.50 28.00
N SER A 654 -5.23 -5.54 27.09
CA SER A 654 -5.71 -5.67 25.72
C SER A 654 -4.65 -6.35 24.85
N LEU A 655 -5.06 -7.38 24.13
CA LEU A 655 -4.30 -8.01 23.08
C LEU A 655 -4.44 -7.23 21.77
N VAL A 656 -3.34 -7.08 21.04
CA VAL A 656 -3.35 -6.71 19.62
C VAL A 656 -2.38 -7.64 18.88
N TRP A 657 -2.90 -8.59 18.11
CA TRP A 657 -2.10 -9.57 17.38
C TRP A 657 -2.30 -9.41 15.87
N SER A 658 -1.30 -8.85 15.19
CA SER A 658 -1.25 -8.78 13.74
C SER A 658 -0.81 -10.12 13.15
N THR A 659 -1.65 -10.75 12.34
CA THR A 659 -1.37 -12.06 11.75
C THR A 659 -2.05 -12.22 10.38
N THR A 660 -1.86 -13.35 9.70
CA THR A 660 -2.49 -13.59 8.39
C THR A 660 -4.03 -13.75 8.55
N PRO A 661 -4.82 -13.46 7.50
CA PRO A 661 -6.26 -13.65 7.55
C PRO A 661 -6.69 -15.08 7.90
N GLU A 662 -5.95 -16.09 7.44
CA GLU A 662 -6.23 -17.51 7.71
C GLU A 662 -6.02 -17.83 9.20
N TYR A 663 -4.91 -17.36 9.77
CA TYR A 663 -4.60 -17.61 11.17
C TYR A 663 -5.49 -16.80 12.11
N ALA A 664 -5.84 -15.55 11.74
CA ALA A 664 -6.81 -14.75 12.48
C ALA A 664 -8.18 -15.45 12.57
N LYS A 665 -8.65 -16.04 11.45
CA LYS A 665 -9.89 -16.82 11.45
C LYS A 665 -9.77 -18.06 12.34
N LYS A 666 -8.61 -18.71 12.38
CA LYS A 666 -8.34 -19.82 13.29
C LYS A 666 -8.43 -19.37 14.76
N LEU A 667 -7.74 -18.28 15.12
CA LEU A 667 -7.73 -17.72 16.48
C LEU A 667 -9.13 -17.34 16.98
N LEU A 668 -9.98 -16.78 16.11
CA LEU A 668 -11.37 -16.44 16.46
C LEU A 668 -12.26 -17.67 16.70
N ASN A 669 -11.94 -18.80 16.05
CA ASN A 669 -12.72 -20.03 16.14
C ASN A 669 -12.20 -21.03 17.19
N MET A 670 -11.04 -20.77 17.79
CA MET A 670 -10.48 -21.61 18.87
C MET A 670 -11.36 -21.57 20.12
N THR A 671 -11.28 -22.64 20.92
CA THR A 671 -11.76 -22.63 22.31
C THR A 671 -11.01 -21.59 23.14
N VAL A 672 -11.53 -21.27 24.33
CA VAL A 672 -10.90 -20.28 25.24
C VAL A 672 -9.50 -20.75 25.64
N GLU A 673 -9.39 -22.02 26.00
CA GLU A 673 -8.15 -22.68 26.43
C GLU A 673 -7.11 -22.69 25.32
N GLU A 674 -7.47 -23.16 24.11
CA GLU A 674 -6.58 -23.15 22.95
C GLU A 674 -6.09 -21.74 22.59
N PHE A 675 -6.96 -20.74 22.73
CA PHE A 675 -6.61 -19.35 22.45
C PHE A 675 -5.63 -18.80 23.48
N VAL A 676 -5.85 -19.05 24.77
CA VAL A 676 -4.93 -18.67 25.86
C VAL A 676 -3.57 -19.34 25.66
N ASP A 677 -3.55 -20.63 25.34
CA ASP A 677 -2.33 -21.38 25.04
C ASP A 677 -1.58 -20.80 23.83
N ALA A 678 -2.30 -20.43 22.77
CA ALA A 678 -1.72 -19.81 21.59
C ALA A 678 -1.11 -18.43 21.91
N VAL A 679 -1.77 -17.61 22.74
CA VAL A 679 -1.26 -16.29 23.16
C VAL A 679 -0.03 -16.44 24.05
N ASN A 680 -0.08 -17.31 25.06
CA ASN A 680 1.07 -17.58 25.93
C ASN A 680 2.25 -18.13 25.11
N SER A 681 2.00 -19.09 24.22
CA SER A 681 3.03 -19.61 23.30
C SER A 681 3.63 -18.50 22.44
N ALA A 682 2.81 -17.61 21.87
CA ALA A 682 3.30 -16.49 21.06
C ALA A 682 4.23 -15.54 21.84
N PHE A 683 4.01 -15.32 23.14
CA PHE A 683 4.88 -14.48 23.97
C PHE A 683 6.12 -15.20 24.52
N TRP A 684 6.04 -16.51 24.78
CA TRP A 684 7.05 -17.25 25.55
C TRP A 684 7.86 -18.27 24.74
N GLN A 685 7.33 -18.77 23.62
CA GLN A 685 8.00 -19.80 22.82
C GLN A 685 9.38 -19.35 22.33
N GLU A 686 10.39 -20.20 22.50
CA GLU A 686 11.73 -19.99 21.96
C GLU A 686 11.83 -20.52 20.52
N TYR A 687 12.51 -19.77 19.65
CA TYR A 687 12.73 -20.14 18.26
C TYR A 687 14.20 -20.46 18.04
N SER A 688 14.49 -21.46 17.20
CA SER A 688 15.86 -21.82 16.86
C SER A 688 16.55 -20.68 16.09
N GLN A 689 17.59 -20.13 16.69
CA GLN A 689 18.39 -19.07 16.07
C GLN A 689 19.36 -19.64 15.02
N SER A 690 19.45 -18.98 13.87
CA SER A 690 20.45 -19.33 12.85
C SER A 690 21.90 -19.09 13.35
N PRO A 691 22.90 -19.84 12.84
CA PRO A 691 24.31 -19.65 13.22
C PRO A 691 24.81 -18.21 13.01
N LEU A 692 24.33 -17.54 11.95
CA LEU A 692 24.71 -16.16 11.65
C LEU A 692 24.17 -15.17 12.70
N VAL A 693 22.94 -15.38 13.17
CA VAL A 693 22.32 -14.55 14.22
C VAL A 693 23.06 -14.77 15.54
N LYS A 694 23.36 -16.01 15.90
CA LYS A 694 24.16 -16.34 17.11
C LYS A 694 25.52 -15.64 17.09
N LYS A 695 26.25 -15.76 15.96
CA LYS A 695 27.54 -15.08 15.77
C LYS A 695 27.43 -13.56 15.86
N SER A 696 26.34 -12.97 15.37
CA SER A 696 26.11 -11.53 15.51
C SER A 696 25.90 -11.12 16.98
N CYS A 697 25.17 -11.91 17.76
CA CYS A 697 25.00 -11.70 19.20
C CYS A 697 26.33 -11.82 19.97
N GLU A 698 27.17 -12.80 19.60
CA GLU A 698 28.53 -12.95 20.16
C GLU A 698 29.40 -11.73 19.87
N ILE A 699 29.45 -11.26 18.62
CA ILE A 699 30.20 -10.06 18.25
C ILE A 699 29.72 -8.84 19.04
N LEU A 700 28.41 -8.63 19.15
CA LEU A 700 27.84 -7.53 19.94
C LEU A 700 28.23 -7.61 21.42
N SER A 701 28.33 -8.83 21.96
CA SER A 701 28.78 -9.04 23.34
C SER A 701 30.24 -8.63 23.55
N THR A 702 31.11 -8.90 22.57
CA THR A 702 32.52 -8.47 22.59
C THR A 702 32.67 -6.95 22.63
N PHE A 703 31.73 -6.21 22.03
CA PHE A 703 31.75 -4.74 22.01
C PHE A 703 31.03 -4.08 23.19
N ASN A 704 30.60 -4.83 24.22
CA ASN A 704 29.71 -4.33 25.30
C ASN A 704 28.43 -3.65 24.77
N LEU A 705 28.03 -3.99 23.54
CA LEU A 705 26.79 -3.54 22.91
C LEU A 705 25.65 -4.54 23.14
N ARG A 706 25.92 -5.66 23.82
CA ARG A 706 24.89 -6.58 24.27
C ARG A 706 24.10 -5.94 25.41
N ASN A 707 22.77 -6.00 25.30
CA ASN A 707 21.85 -5.45 26.27
C ASN A 707 22.17 -5.95 27.70
N SER A 708 22.62 -5.04 28.56
CA SER A 708 22.89 -5.28 29.97
C SER A 708 21.60 -5.14 30.77
N GLY A 709 20.74 -6.16 30.73
CA GLY A 709 19.54 -6.24 31.56
C GLY A 709 18.87 -7.62 31.43
N PRO A 710 18.27 -8.17 32.50
CA PRO A 710 17.51 -9.42 32.40
C PRO A 710 16.35 -9.25 31.42
N LYS A 711 16.15 -10.23 30.54
CA LYS A 711 15.01 -10.27 29.61
C LYS A 711 13.75 -10.52 30.44
N ILE A 712 12.99 -9.45 30.71
CA ILE A 712 11.72 -9.54 31.45
C ILE A 712 10.65 -10.00 30.46
N TYR A 713 9.88 -11.01 30.83
CA TYR A 713 8.77 -11.53 30.02
C TYR A 713 7.45 -10.91 30.45
N PRO A 714 6.47 -10.78 29.53
CA PRO A 714 5.13 -10.33 29.88
C PRO A 714 4.48 -11.31 30.87
N PRO A 715 3.53 -10.83 31.70
CA PRO A 715 2.76 -11.72 32.58
C PRO A 715 2.02 -12.79 31.77
N SER A 716 1.89 -14.00 32.33
CA SER A 716 1.13 -15.07 31.70
C SER A 716 -0.37 -14.77 31.73
N ILE A 717 -1.07 -15.26 30.71
CA ILE A 717 -2.51 -15.09 30.53
C ILE A 717 -3.23 -16.30 31.10
N MET A 718 -4.25 -16.06 31.92
CA MET A 718 -5.11 -17.11 32.49
C MET A 718 -6.36 -17.33 31.65
N ASP A 719 -6.98 -16.25 31.19
CA ASP A 719 -8.30 -16.32 30.56
C ASP A 719 -8.53 -15.16 29.57
N VAL A 720 -9.58 -15.25 28.76
CA VAL A 720 -10.05 -14.18 27.86
C VAL A 720 -11.50 -13.84 28.19
N VAL A 721 -11.79 -12.54 28.32
CA VAL A 721 -13.16 -12.06 28.60
C VAL A 721 -14.10 -12.50 27.48
N GLU A 722 -15.22 -13.11 27.85
CA GLU A 722 -16.21 -13.62 26.89
C GLU A 722 -16.64 -12.53 25.89
N LYS A 723 -16.77 -12.92 24.62
CA LYS A 723 -17.18 -12.03 23.50
C LYS A 723 -16.25 -10.83 23.21
N SER A 724 -15.09 -10.73 23.86
CA SER A 724 -14.11 -9.67 23.57
C SER A 724 -13.26 -9.92 22.30
N ARG A 725 -13.24 -11.15 21.79
CA ARG A 725 -12.44 -11.52 20.61
C ARG A 725 -13.03 -10.90 19.33
N ALA A 726 -12.24 -10.09 18.63
CA ALA A 726 -12.62 -9.51 17.34
C ALA A 726 -11.40 -9.42 16.41
N ALA A 727 -11.62 -9.27 15.09
CA ALA A 727 -10.54 -9.00 14.15
C ALA A 727 -10.92 -7.95 13.11
N PHE A 728 -9.93 -7.17 12.65
CA PHE A 728 -10.11 -6.17 11.60
C PHE A 728 -8.92 -6.11 10.64
N PRO A 729 -9.16 -5.78 9.35
CA PRO A 729 -8.10 -5.76 8.34
C PRO A 729 -7.16 -4.57 8.53
N LEU A 730 -5.87 -4.82 8.28
CA LEU A 730 -4.82 -3.82 8.36
C LEU A 730 -4.44 -3.32 6.97
N GLY A 731 -4.30 -2.00 6.85
CA GLY A 731 -3.96 -1.37 5.58
C GLY A 731 -3.20 -0.08 5.78
N PHE A 732 -2.52 0.31 4.71
CA PHE A 732 -1.86 1.59 4.55
C PHE A 732 -2.71 2.49 3.67
N GLY A 733 -2.70 3.79 3.95
CA GLY A 733 -3.35 4.80 3.13
C GLY A 733 -2.70 6.16 3.30
N HIS A 734 -2.50 6.89 2.21
CA HIS A 734 -1.97 8.26 2.26
C HIS A 734 -2.51 9.07 1.09
N SER A 735 -3.13 10.21 1.41
CA SER A 735 -3.57 11.21 0.46
C SER A 735 -2.41 12.13 0.09
N SER A 736 -2.14 12.32 -1.20
CA SER A 736 -1.07 13.22 -1.68
C SER A 736 -1.35 14.68 -1.39
N PHE A 737 -2.62 15.05 -1.23
CA PHE A 737 -3.06 16.37 -0.78
C PHE A 737 -4.00 16.22 0.41
N TYR A 738 -3.77 17.03 1.45
CA TYR A 738 -4.64 17.13 2.61
C TYR A 738 -5.62 18.29 2.46
N VAL A 739 -5.30 19.28 1.62
CA VAL A 739 -6.15 20.46 1.44
C VAL A 739 -6.45 20.73 -0.03
N SER A 740 -7.57 21.41 -0.26
CA SER A 740 -7.96 21.99 -1.53
C SER A 740 -8.75 23.27 -1.25
N ARG A 741 -9.21 23.99 -2.27
CA ARG A 741 -10.06 25.17 -2.07
C ARG A 741 -11.28 24.77 -1.23
N ARG A 742 -11.60 25.57 -0.20
CA ARG A 742 -12.74 25.33 0.69
C ARG A 742 -12.75 23.95 1.36
N THR A 743 -11.64 23.18 1.34
CA THR A 743 -11.67 21.77 1.76
C THR A 743 -10.38 21.34 2.48
N ALA A 744 -10.51 20.58 3.56
CA ALA A 744 -9.39 19.95 4.27
C ALA A 744 -9.71 18.50 4.65
N LEU A 745 -8.70 17.64 4.81
CA LEU A 745 -8.81 16.25 5.24
C LEU A 745 -8.02 16.04 6.53
N ILE A 746 -8.59 15.27 7.47
CA ILE A 746 -7.96 14.93 8.76
C ILE A 746 -8.11 13.43 9.07
N GLY A 747 -7.19 12.88 9.86
CA GLY A 747 -7.24 11.48 10.33
C GLY A 747 -7.33 10.46 9.20
N ASP A 748 -8.10 9.38 9.40
CA ASP A 748 -8.24 8.27 8.45
C ASP A 748 -8.69 8.68 7.03
N ALA A 749 -9.33 9.84 6.87
CA ALA A 749 -9.66 10.39 5.56
C ALA A 749 -8.40 10.79 4.78
N ALA A 750 -7.38 11.31 5.47
CA ALA A 750 -6.11 11.74 4.90
C ALA A 750 -5.04 10.64 4.92
N HIS A 751 -4.94 9.85 6.00
CA HIS A 751 -3.90 8.84 6.18
C HIS A 751 -4.38 7.67 7.03
N ARG A 752 -4.01 6.44 6.67
CA ARG A 752 -4.31 5.19 7.37
C ARG A 752 -3.00 4.45 7.66
N LEU A 753 -2.86 3.92 8.87
CA LEU A 753 -1.63 3.32 9.37
C LEU A 753 -1.87 1.92 9.97
N HIS A 754 -0.87 1.04 9.87
CA HIS A 754 -0.82 -0.19 10.68
C HIS A 754 -0.81 0.16 12.18
N PRO A 755 -1.57 -0.56 13.04
CA PRO A 755 -1.64 -0.29 14.49
C PRO A 755 -0.37 -0.65 15.28
N LEU A 756 0.77 -0.82 14.59
CA LEU A 756 2.06 -1.31 15.10
C LEU A 756 2.63 -0.47 16.25
N ALA A 757 2.24 0.79 16.33
CA ALA A 757 2.69 1.72 17.36
C ALA A 757 1.51 2.45 18.04
N GLY A 758 0.27 2.03 17.78
CA GLY A 758 -0.93 2.71 18.30
C GLY A 758 -1.10 4.16 17.82
N GLN A 759 -0.38 4.58 16.78
CA GLN A 759 -0.25 6.00 16.41
C GLN A 759 -1.41 6.57 15.58
N GLY A 760 -2.28 5.73 14.99
CA GLY A 760 -3.31 6.20 14.05
C GLY A 760 -4.17 7.34 14.60
N LEU A 761 -4.71 7.18 15.82
CA LEU A 761 -5.50 8.24 16.45
C LEU A 761 -4.64 9.44 16.88
N ASN A 762 -3.42 9.22 17.37
CA ASN A 762 -2.50 10.32 17.75
C ASN A 762 -2.21 11.23 16.55
N LEU A 763 -1.98 10.66 15.36
CA LEU A 763 -1.79 11.44 14.14
C LEU A 763 -3.04 12.25 13.78
N GLY A 764 -4.23 11.67 13.94
CA GLY A 764 -5.50 12.38 13.72
C GLY A 764 -5.77 13.49 14.75
N ILE A 765 -5.44 13.28 16.02
CA ILE A 765 -5.52 14.32 17.07
C ILE A 765 -4.55 15.46 16.73
N GLY A 766 -3.33 15.14 16.32
CA GLY A 766 -2.36 16.14 15.87
C GLY A 766 -2.83 16.93 14.64
N ASP A 767 -3.56 16.28 13.71
CA ASP A 767 -4.19 16.99 12.60
C ASP A 767 -5.26 17.97 13.10
N ALA A 768 -6.10 17.55 14.05
CA ALA A 768 -7.12 18.41 14.63
C ALA A 768 -6.51 19.61 15.38
N GLU A 769 -5.42 19.39 16.14
CA GLU A 769 -4.68 20.46 16.83
C GLU A 769 -4.07 21.47 15.85
N THR A 770 -3.31 21.00 14.86
CA THR A 770 -2.68 21.90 13.89
C THR A 770 -3.72 22.64 13.05
N LEU A 771 -4.80 21.98 12.62
CA LEU A 771 -5.86 22.63 11.85
C LEU A 771 -6.61 23.68 12.69
N GLN A 772 -6.90 23.37 13.97
CA GLN A 772 -7.49 24.32 14.91
C GLN A 772 -6.61 25.57 15.08
N ARG A 773 -5.29 25.38 15.23
CA ARG A 773 -4.33 26.48 15.32
C ARG A 773 -4.32 27.34 14.06
N VAL A 774 -4.21 26.73 12.88
CA VAL A 774 -4.18 27.45 11.60
C VAL A 774 -5.47 28.24 11.39
N LEU A 775 -6.63 27.67 11.71
CA LEU A 775 -7.90 28.40 11.60
C LEU A 775 -8.02 29.57 12.59
N ASP A 776 -7.54 29.41 13.82
CA ASP A 776 -7.50 30.51 14.80
C ASP A 776 -6.62 31.68 14.31
N ASP A 777 -5.44 31.37 13.78
CA ASP A 777 -4.50 32.36 13.22
C ASP A 777 -5.12 33.09 12.02
N VAL A 778 -5.76 32.36 11.11
CA VAL A 778 -6.42 32.90 9.90
C VAL A 778 -7.56 33.83 10.28
N VAL A 779 -8.43 33.43 11.22
CA VAL A 779 -9.51 34.31 11.69
C VAL A 779 -8.95 35.51 12.44
N GLY A 780 -7.84 35.34 13.18
CA GLY A 780 -7.16 36.42 13.89
C GLY A 780 -6.67 37.55 13.00
N ILE A 781 -6.29 37.26 11.75
CA ILE A 781 -5.88 38.26 10.75
C ILE A 781 -7.03 38.70 9.81
N GLY A 782 -8.26 38.23 10.04
CA GLY A 782 -9.42 38.50 9.18
C GLY A 782 -9.36 37.80 7.82
N GLY A 783 -8.57 36.72 7.71
CA GLY A 783 -8.43 35.93 6.50
C GLY A 783 -9.62 35.00 6.26
N ASP A 784 -9.70 34.52 5.01
CA ASP A 784 -10.69 33.52 4.62
C ASP A 784 -10.28 32.11 5.09
N ILE A 785 -11.13 31.47 5.90
CA ILE A 785 -10.93 30.12 6.46
C ILE A 785 -10.89 29.02 5.40
N GLY A 786 -11.51 29.25 4.24
CA GLY A 786 -11.52 28.32 3.12
C GLY A 786 -10.44 28.59 2.07
N SER A 787 -9.58 29.59 2.29
CA SER A 787 -8.50 29.93 1.38
C SER A 787 -7.44 28.83 1.37
N LEU A 788 -7.10 28.38 0.16
CA LEU A 788 -6.09 27.35 -0.05
C LEU A 788 -4.71 27.79 0.46
N ASP A 789 -4.35 29.06 0.31
CA ASP A 789 -3.04 29.57 0.75
C ASP A 789 -2.88 29.53 2.27
N ASN A 790 -3.98 29.74 3.00
CA ASN A 790 -4.00 29.63 4.45
C ASN A 790 -3.94 28.16 4.90
N LEU A 791 -4.69 27.28 4.24
CA LEU A 791 -4.76 25.85 4.59
C LEU A 791 -3.48 25.07 4.24
N LYS A 792 -2.64 25.58 3.31
CA LYS A 792 -1.34 24.98 2.96
C LYS A 792 -0.39 24.86 4.15
N GLU A 793 -0.48 25.76 5.13
CA GLU A 793 0.35 25.66 6.34
C GLU A 793 0.06 24.35 7.09
N TYR A 794 -1.22 24.04 7.26
CA TYR A 794 -1.68 22.78 7.86
C TYR A 794 -1.18 21.56 7.07
N GLU A 795 -1.38 21.54 5.75
CA GLU A 795 -0.90 20.43 4.89
C GLU A 795 0.62 20.26 5.00
N THR A 796 1.38 21.35 4.94
CA THR A 796 2.84 21.33 4.98
C THR A 796 3.36 20.74 6.28
N GLU A 797 2.80 21.12 7.42
CA GLU A 797 3.21 20.65 8.74
C GLU A 797 2.80 19.18 8.94
N ARG A 798 1.52 18.86 8.72
CA ARG A 798 0.97 17.54 9.00
C ARG A 798 1.42 16.49 8.02
N GLN A 799 1.48 16.78 6.73
CA GLN A 799 1.93 15.79 5.75
C GLN A 799 3.39 15.38 6.00
N ARG A 800 4.27 16.33 6.32
CA ARG A 800 5.69 16.02 6.65
C ARG A 800 5.81 15.13 7.88
N HIS A 801 5.04 15.42 8.93
CA HIS A 801 5.05 14.62 10.15
C HIS A 801 4.42 13.23 9.92
N ASN A 802 3.19 13.19 9.39
CA ASN A 802 2.44 11.96 9.19
C ASN A 802 3.16 11.00 8.24
N LEU A 803 3.71 11.50 7.12
CA LEU A 803 4.43 10.67 6.16
C LEU A 803 5.71 10.06 6.76
N ALA A 804 6.42 10.79 7.61
CA ALA A 804 7.62 10.27 8.27
C ALA A 804 7.28 9.12 9.24
N ILE A 805 6.23 9.27 10.05
CA ILE A 805 5.75 8.22 10.95
C ILE A 805 5.22 7.02 10.15
N GLN A 806 4.44 7.27 9.10
CA GLN A 806 3.92 6.25 8.20
C GLN A 806 5.02 5.43 7.53
N GLY A 807 6.04 6.08 6.99
CA GLY A 807 7.18 5.41 6.36
C GLY A 807 8.00 4.60 7.36
N GLY A 808 8.19 5.12 8.59
CA GLY A 808 8.89 4.40 9.66
C GLY A 808 8.17 3.11 10.08
N VAL A 809 6.85 3.19 10.27
CA VAL A 809 6.03 2.02 10.65
C VAL A 809 5.95 1.00 9.52
N ASP A 810 5.81 1.42 8.25
CA ASP A 810 5.83 0.52 7.10
C ASP A 810 7.18 -0.20 6.97
N PHE A 811 8.28 0.55 7.14
CA PHE A 811 9.62 -0.01 7.15
C PHE A 811 9.79 -1.06 8.25
N LEU A 812 9.39 -0.76 9.49
CA LEU A 812 9.46 -1.71 10.60
C LEU A 812 8.60 -2.95 10.32
N HIS A 813 7.38 -2.78 9.83
CA HIS A 813 6.51 -3.89 9.45
C HIS A 813 7.19 -4.83 8.45
N ARG A 814 7.77 -4.28 7.38
CA ARG A 814 8.46 -5.06 6.36
C ARG A 814 9.73 -5.71 6.91
N LEU A 815 10.56 -4.97 7.64
CA LEU A 815 11.82 -5.46 8.21
C LEU A 815 11.62 -6.67 9.12
N TYR A 816 10.56 -6.65 9.93
CA TYR A 816 10.27 -7.74 10.87
C TYR A 816 9.51 -8.92 10.24
N ASN A 817 8.89 -8.72 9.08
CA ASN A 817 8.30 -9.81 8.28
C ASN A 817 9.34 -10.63 7.48
N TYR A 818 10.56 -10.13 7.29
CA TYR A 818 11.62 -10.90 6.62
C TYR A 818 12.33 -11.83 7.61
N GLU A 819 12.37 -13.13 7.28
CA GLU A 819 12.99 -14.18 8.10
C GLU A 819 14.38 -14.59 7.59
N PHE A 820 14.85 -14.01 6.48
CA PHE A 820 16.15 -14.30 5.92
C PHE A 820 17.27 -13.96 6.90
N ALA A 821 18.09 -14.96 7.26
CA ALA A 821 19.04 -14.87 8.38
C ALA A 821 19.99 -13.64 8.35
N PRO A 822 20.54 -13.20 7.19
CA PRO A 822 21.31 -11.96 7.13
C PRO A 822 20.51 -10.70 7.51
N VAL A 823 19.23 -10.61 7.11
CA VAL A 823 18.36 -9.49 7.50
C VAL A 823 18.05 -9.54 8.99
N VAL A 824 17.81 -10.75 9.53
CA VAL A 824 17.61 -10.94 10.98
C VAL A 824 18.87 -10.56 11.78
N ALA A 825 20.06 -10.93 11.32
CA ALA A 825 21.31 -10.53 11.96
C ALA A 825 21.53 -9.01 11.91
N LEU A 826 21.26 -8.38 10.76
CA LEU A 826 21.36 -6.92 10.61
C LEU A 826 20.38 -6.17 11.50
N ARG A 827 19.11 -6.58 11.56
CA ARG A 827 18.12 -5.94 12.44
C ARG A 827 18.48 -6.16 13.92
N THR A 828 19.04 -7.33 14.28
CA THR A 828 19.55 -7.62 15.64
C THR A 828 20.65 -6.64 16.05
N ILE A 829 21.64 -6.43 15.16
CA ILE A 829 22.72 -5.46 15.38
C ILE A 829 22.15 -4.04 15.50
N GLY A 830 21.29 -3.64 14.57
CA GLY A 830 20.65 -2.31 14.59
C GLY A 830 19.87 -2.06 15.87
N LEU A 831 19.13 -3.06 16.35
CA LEU A 831 18.32 -2.96 17.56
C LEU A 831 19.18 -2.83 18.82
N SER A 832 20.26 -3.61 18.92
CA SER A 832 21.19 -3.56 20.06
C SER A 832 21.98 -2.24 20.08
N VAL A 833 22.44 -1.76 18.92
CA VAL A 833 23.10 -0.45 18.81
C VAL A 833 22.13 0.66 19.20
N PHE A 834 20.88 0.61 18.72
CA PHE A 834 19.84 1.57 19.11
C PHE A 834 19.60 1.55 20.62
N ASN A 835 19.46 0.36 21.20
CA ASN A 835 19.19 0.21 22.64
C ASN A 835 20.36 0.67 23.51
N SER A 836 21.60 0.65 23.00
CA SER A 836 22.76 1.20 23.72
C SER A 836 22.85 2.73 23.71
N SER A 837 22.09 3.40 22.83
CA SER A 837 22.17 4.86 22.63
C SER A 837 21.00 5.61 23.26
N GLU A 838 21.22 6.14 24.46
CA GLU A 838 20.20 6.92 25.19
C GLU A 838 19.82 8.24 24.50
N THR A 839 20.72 8.83 23.72
CA THR A 839 20.41 10.03 22.92
C THR A 839 19.43 9.71 21.80
N LEU A 840 19.60 8.55 21.16
CA LEU A 840 18.75 8.13 20.06
C LEU A 840 17.37 7.69 20.56
N LYS A 841 17.30 6.98 21.69
CA LYS A 841 16.03 6.68 22.38
C LYS A 841 15.26 7.95 22.72
N ARG A 842 15.92 8.95 23.31
CA ARG A 842 15.28 10.23 23.64
C ARG A 842 14.77 10.98 22.41
N ALA A 843 15.52 10.95 21.31
CA ALA A 843 15.09 11.57 20.06
C ALA A 843 13.81 10.91 19.50
N ILE A 844 13.76 9.57 19.44
CA ILE A 844 12.57 8.86 18.97
C ILE A 844 11.39 9.07 19.91
N MET A 845 11.60 8.99 21.23
CA MET A 845 10.54 9.25 22.20
C MET A 845 9.99 10.67 22.08
N SER A 846 10.86 11.67 21.87
CA SER A 846 10.42 13.04 21.66
C SER A 846 9.55 13.18 20.40
N GLN A 847 9.89 12.47 19.32
CA GLN A 847 9.15 12.48 18.07
C GLN A 847 7.82 11.73 18.15
N ALA A 848 7.75 10.64 18.92
CA ALA A 848 6.52 9.89 19.17
C ALA A 848 5.60 10.62 20.17
N SER A 849 6.16 11.49 21.00
CA SER A 849 5.42 12.30 21.98
C SER A 849 4.88 13.63 21.44
N ALA A 850 5.46 14.11 20.33
CA ALA A 850 5.10 15.35 19.64
C ALA A 850 3.99 15.10 18.63
#